data_AF-A0A9W6VXI8-F1
#
_entry.id   AF-A0A9W6VXI8-F1
#
_cell.length_a   1.000
_cell.length_b   1.000
_cell.length_c   1.000
_cell.angle_alpha   90.00
_cell.angle_beta   90.00
_cell.angle_gamma   90.00
#
_symmetry.space_group_name_H-M   'P 1'
#
loop_
_entity.id
_entity.type
_entity.pdbx_description
1 polymer ?
#
loop_
_entity_poly.entity_id
_entity_poly.type
_entity_poly.pdbx_seq_one_letter_code
_entity_poly.pdbx_strand_id
1 'polypeptide(L)'
;MPGLDVDRVAQIVAGETEDPGVRGSGYLVCRRMVLTAAHVVTPDARVRVRFVADDGTTRLEPGQVVFHEEAVDVAVIRLDTGQEVEPVRYGRIPEPSPVEAVGFPRFRLRSHKDSDGRFRDTRHARGTAHPASWRREGGLEIIVDPPARDPNPRRSPWEGMSGAAIWSVGHLVGVVSEHRLGDALNTLTGSRVDRWYTELEYKRLKRLHNLIGLPLERARLTTITPHVLSLNAYLDAGVRAADEHPRPGLVAPGLREVYLPQDLRPYGLRDGSDGSLAGSLLDLGGDAVVVAGPGGGKSSMLRMLLVEGVSRWRRGHPDGEVPVLVQAADLAGPAPLPSALAAAVARDLAPFGLTAPLAGDFFQDPPRPGGRWLILVDGLDEIVDPETRRRVLRTLASASSPARRFVLCTRPLPDHELDVAGDRVRRYDLRPLGADQLDEFCERWLGATGAGDPAAAARTFTTALDRAGVRGLARTPLMATMLLGLHVSDSSAPLPTGRSGVFARFVELLSERFHARGPGGIHAQTRAALERYGPEVLRVAETAVARIPDVVEELAVRQNRADDVNAARFVAAALVRPEPVAEAVWDDFVRDAVRRTGLLVGDDLRFFHRTLVEFLAARHVAKDEAAHAAALREELAAVQRRIRATGYLSVPAAAPEASYLGFLLDARETPRSAVRTLNHLATGRSLQGCEFIADLARLGTALPPRTVHEASRNLRRLVRRKRAYSLMHRARAAAALAELGGDGASDALADMYAEPDGLGPRGRKTVDDEWRFSDAIRCFGSELPRGFIALRLAERGDPRGIPLLMAMTRDTYLLPFTRVHSAGALADLGHPDAGEILHGLATDPTIDNTHRALAARLLGVKLDDRRAVSVLLTMARDEDLPPFVRMRAAFGLARLGENRGVSILVAATRRKTLQEAPLPGYSKLQAARYLARLGDRRALGILDAVSRDDTVAPLVRRRAGTVRKRVAARNYFDLPLEQRVVDELTGGRVRRRLVPLLARPAWVLLPFFIRRYGRDIDAMFDDAGPADVPEDAGGANEHAISR
;
A
#
# COMPACT_ATOMS: atom_id res chain seq x y z
N MET A 1 -21.41 -9.63 12.69
CA MET A 1 -22.25 -8.88 13.65
C MET A 1 -23.27 -9.86 14.21
N PRO A 2 -23.65 -9.80 15.50
CA PRO A 2 -24.70 -10.67 16.01
C PRO A 2 -26.01 -10.36 15.27
N GLY A 3 -26.58 -11.38 14.63
CA GLY A 3 -27.79 -11.29 13.82
C GLY A 3 -29.03 -11.61 14.64
N LEU A 4 -30.06 -12.17 13.99
CA LEU A 4 -31.18 -12.77 14.69
C LEU A 4 -30.67 -13.89 15.60
N ASP A 5 -30.89 -13.73 16.90
CA ASP A 5 -30.69 -14.75 17.92
C ASP A 5 -32.04 -15.41 18.24
N VAL A 6 -32.12 -16.74 18.07
CA VAL A 6 -33.35 -17.53 18.18
C VAL A 6 -33.83 -17.60 19.63
N ASP A 7 -32.92 -17.59 20.61
CA ASP A 7 -33.25 -17.66 22.05
C ASP A 7 -34.01 -16.40 22.54
N ARG A 8 -33.92 -15.32 21.77
CA ARG A 8 -34.61 -14.04 22.05
C ARG A 8 -35.99 -13.96 21.41
N VAL A 9 -36.37 -14.93 20.59
CA VAL A 9 -37.68 -15.00 19.93
C VAL A 9 -38.71 -15.48 20.93
N ALA A 10 -39.85 -14.77 21.00
CA ALA A 10 -40.87 -15.01 22.00
C ALA A 10 -42.25 -15.24 21.36
N GLN A 11 -43.03 -16.13 21.96
CA GLN A 11 -44.46 -16.23 21.69
C GLN A 11 -45.24 -15.41 22.72
N ILE A 12 -46.12 -14.55 22.23
CA ILE A 12 -47.01 -13.73 23.06
C ILE A 12 -48.35 -14.44 23.20
N VAL A 13 -48.81 -14.60 24.45
CA VAL A 13 -50.10 -15.18 24.80
C VAL A 13 -50.91 -14.13 25.56
N ALA A 14 -51.91 -13.54 24.88
CA ALA A 14 -52.81 -12.58 25.49
C ALA A 14 -53.94 -13.33 26.24
N GLY A 15 -53.89 -13.34 27.57
CA GLY A 15 -54.92 -13.94 28.44
C GLY A 15 -54.38 -14.63 29.71
N GLU A 16 -55.18 -14.59 30.79
CA GLU A 16 -54.87 -15.21 32.09
C GLU A 16 -55.12 -16.74 32.12
N THR A 17 -55.93 -17.30 31.21
CA THR A 17 -56.24 -18.74 31.09
C THR A 17 -55.69 -19.35 29.79
N GLU A 18 -55.63 -20.69 29.68
CA GLU A 18 -55.00 -21.41 28.55
C GLU A 18 -55.86 -21.60 27.27
N ASP A 19 -57.10 -21.09 27.22
CA ASP A 19 -57.99 -21.17 26.04
C ASP A 19 -58.11 -19.83 25.27
N PRO A 20 -58.65 -19.79 24.03
CA PRO A 20 -57.96 -19.36 22.83
C PRO A 20 -57.89 -17.83 22.67
N GLY A 21 -57.06 -17.17 23.48
CA GLY A 21 -56.69 -15.77 23.31
C GLY A 21 -55.88 -15.50 22.03
N VAL A 22 -55.80 -14.23 21.64
CA VAL A 22 -54.95 -13.76 20.53
C VAL A 22 -53.50 -14.16 20.81
N ARG A 23 -52.88 -14.85 19.85
CA ARG A 23 -51.48 -15.27 19.93
C ARG A 23 -50.67 -14.53 18.88
N GLY A 24 -49.48 -14.08 19.27
CA GLY A 24 -48.53 -13.44 18.37
C GLY A 24 -47.10 -13.87 18.67
N SER A 25 -46.18 -13.23 17.97
CA SER A 25 -44.74 -13.36 18.14
C SER A 25 -44.18 -12.06 18.71
N GLY A 26 -42.97 -12.12 19.25
CA GLY A 26 -42.25 -10.96 19.78
C GLY A 26 -40.77 -11.24 19.80
N TYR A 27 -39.98 -10.21 20.11
CA TYR A 27 -38.54 -10.33 20.21
C TYR A 27 -38.01 -9.53 21.40
N LEU A 28 -37.19 -10.14 22.25
CA LEU A 28 -36.52 -9.46 23.35
C LEU A 28 -35.45 -8.52 22.78
N VAL A 29 -35.70 -7.21 22.70
CA VAL A 29 -34.84 -6.23 22.00
C VAL A 29 -33.75 -5.62 22.89
N CYS A 30 -33.99 -5.52 24.19
CA CYS A 30 -32.99 -5.15 25.18
C CYS A 30 -33.43 -5.66 26.56
N ARG A 31 -32.75 -5.25 27.64
CA ARG A 31 -33.02 -5.71 29.00
C ARG A 31 -34.51 -5.63 29.35
N ARG A 32 -35.15 -6.79 29.49
CA ARG A 32 -36.57 -6.99 29.87
C ARG A 32 -37.62 -6.42 28.90
N MET A 33 -37.23 -5.96 27.71
CA MET A 33 -38.16 -5.29 26.78
C MET A 33 -38.38 -6.16 25.55
N VAL A 34 -39.62 -6.61 25.36
CA VAL A 34 -40.05 -7.41 24.21
C VAL A 34 -40.85 -6.53 23.27
N LEU A 35 -40.40 -6.45 22.02
CA LEU A 35 -41.10 -5.75 20.94
C LEU A 35 -42.08 -6.70 20.26
N THR A 36 -43.30 -6.25 20.00
CA THR A 36 -44.34 -7.00 19.28
C THR A 36 -45.26 -6.03 18.50
N ALA A 37 -46.24 -6.57 17.78
CA ALA A 37 -47.23 -5.78 17.07
C ALA A 37 -48.32 -5.31 18.03
N ALA A 38 -48.87 -4.11 17.83
CA ALA A 38 -49.85 -3.52 18.75
C ALA A 38 -51.12 -4.36 18.82
N HIS A 39 -51.67 -4.77 17.67
CA HIS A 39 -52.92 -5.56 17.62
C HIS A 39 -52.83 -6.95 18.29
N VAL A 40 -51.63 -7.43 18.65
CA VAL A 40 -51.45 -8.70 19.37
C VAL A 40 -51.83 -8.58 20.85
N VAL A 41 -51.77 -7.37 21.41
CA VAL A 41 -51.94 -7.13 22.85
C VAL A 41 -52.92 -5.98 23.09
N THR A 42 -53.60 -6.00 24.23
CA THR A 42 -54.41 -4.86 24.65
C THR A 42 -53.56 -3.85 25.45
N PRO A 43 -53.85 -2.54 25.36
CA PRO A 43 -53.15 -1.52 26.15
C PRO A 43 -53.18 -1.83 27.65
N ASP A 44 -52.05 -1.61 28.33
CA ASP A 44 -51.85 -1.81 29.78
C ASP A 44 -52.12 -3.24 30.31
N ALA A 45 -52.35 -4.22 29.44
CA ALA A 45 -52.62 -5.58 29.85
C ALA A 45 -51.38 -6.32 30.39
N ARG A 46 -51.63 -7.30 31.26
CA ARG A 46 -50.64 -8.34 31.57
C ARG A 46 -50.74 -9.46 30.53
N VAL A 47 -49.58 -9.89 30.07
CA VAL A 47 -49.43 -10.94 29.06
C VAL A 47 -48.41 -11.96 29.54
N ARG A 48 -48.51 -13.19 29.01
CA ARG A 48 -47.50 -14.22 29.21
C ARG A 48 -46.63 -14.32 27.97
N VAL A 49 -45.32 -14.31 28.17
CA VAL A 49 -44.30 -14.33 27.12
C VAL A 49 -43.52 -15.63 27.23
N ARG A 50 -43.59 -16.48 26.19
CA ARG A 50 -42.93 -17.80 26.17
C ARG A 50 -41.69 -17.76 25.28
N PHE A 51 -40.54 -18.07 25.85
CA PHE A 51 -39.27 -18.31 25.14
C PHE A 51 -39.06 -19.82 24.98
N VAL A 52 -38.40 -20.23 23.89
CA VAL A 52 -38.07 -21.62 23.60
C VAL A 52 -36.57 -21.68 23.32
N ALA A 53 -35.82 -22.47 24.10
CA ALA A 53 -34.39 -22.67 23.92
C ALA A 53 -34.09 -23.80 22.91
N ASP A 54 -32.85 -23.88 22.44
CA ASP A 54 -32.39 -24.91 21.49
C ASP A 54 -32.59 -26.36 21.97
N ASP A 55 -32.57 -26.60 23.27
CA ASP A 55 -32.83 -27.92 23.88
C ASP A 55 -34.33 -28.27 23.98
N GLY A 56 -35.19 -27.38 23.49
CA GLY A 56 -36.65 -27.52 23.52
C GLY A 56 -37.29 -27.12 24.86
N THR A 57 -36.50 -26.68 25.84
CA THR A 57 -37.05 -26.15 27.10
C THR A 57 -37.79 -24.84 26.85
N THR A 58 -38.88 -24.64 27.59
CA THR A 58 -39.69 -23.42 27.45
C THR A 58 -39.69 -22.64 28.75
N ARG A 59 -39.48 -21.32 28.65
CA ARG A 59 -39.55 -20.40 29.78
C ARG A 59 -40.73 -19.46 29.59
N LEU A 60 -41.64 -19.45 30.54
CA LEU A 60 -42.80 -18.56 30.54
C LEU A 60 -42.57 -17.42 31.52
N GLU A 61 -42.63 -16.18 31.04
CA GLU A 61 -42.44 -14.98 31.86
C GLU A 61 -43.67 -14.08 31.77
N PRO A 62 -44.22 -13.61 32.91
CA PRO A 62 -45.22 -12.56 32.90
C PRO A 62 -44.60 -11.21 32.53
N GLY A 63 -45.37 -10.39 31.83
CA GLY A 63 -44.98 -9.03 31.48
C GLY A 63 -46.17 -8.10 31.36
N GLN A 64 -45.88 -6.80 31.37
CA GLN A 64 -46.86 -5.73 31.24
C GLN A 64 -46.64 -4.95 29.95
N VAL A 65 -47.71 -4.66 29.22
CA VAL A 65 -47.65 -3.75 28.06
C VAL A 65 -47.36 -2.34 28.57
N VAL A 66 -46.20 -1.78 28.22
CA VAL A 66 -45.73 -0.45 28.68
C VAL A 66 -45.71 0.60 27.58
N PHE A 67 -45.91 0.17 26.33
CA PHE A 67 -46.09 1.02 25.17
C PHE A 67 -47.03 0.30 24.20
N HIS A 68 -47.96 1.05 23.62
CA HIS A 68 -48.90 0.57 22.61
C HIS A 68 -49.22 1.74 21.67
N GLU A 69 -49.06 1.53 20.37
CA GLU A 69 -49.38 2.51 19.35
C GLU A 69 -49.95 1.85 18.09
N GLU A 70 -51.20 2.15 17.78
CA GLU A 70 -51.91 1.56 16.64
C GLU A 70 -51.46 2.16 15.31
N ALA A 71 -51.11 3.45 15.27
CA ALA A 71 -50.71 4.15 14.04
C ALA A 71 -49.51 3.51 13.33
N VAL A 72 -48.62 2.88 14.11
CA VAL A 72 -47.46 2.14 13.60
C VAL A 72 -47.53 0.65 13.88
N ASP A 73 -48.61 0.16 14.48
CA ASP A 73 -48.79 -1.23 14.89
C ASP A 73 -47.61 -1.78 15.73
N VAL A 74 -47.19 -1.05 16.76
CA VAL A 74 -46.07 -1.44 17.65
C VAL A 74 -46.48 -1.40 19.12
N ALA A 75 -46.13 -2.46 19.85
CA ALA A 75 -46.21 -2.51 21.30
C ALA A 75 -44.89 -2.99 21.94
N VAL A 76 -44.65 -2.56 23.17
CA VAL A 76 -43.51 -3.00 23.99
C VAL A 76 -44.04 -3.59 25.29
N ILE A 77 -43.62 -4.81 25.58
CA ILE A 77 -43.92 -5.53 26.81
C ILE A 77 -42.67 -5.49 27.70
N ARG A 78 -42.84 -5.04 28.93
CA ARG A 78 -41.80 -5.12 29.97
C ARG A 78 -42.02 -6.39 30.79
N LEU A 79 -41.06 -7.30 30.73
CA LEU A 79 -41.06 -8.53 31.53
C LEU A 79 -40.81 -8.22 33.01
N ASP A 80 -41.41 -8.98 33.91
CA ASP A 80 -41.23 -8.84 35.37
C ASP A 80 -39.83 -9.28 35.81
N THR A 81 -39.35 -10.35 35.20
CA THR A 81 -37.99 -10.89 35.31
C THR A 81 -37.30 -10.80 33.94
N GLY A 82 -36.02 -11.13 33.83
CA GLY A 82 -35.40 -11.23 32.50
C GLY A 82 -33.88 -11.19 32.50
N GLN A 83 -33.32 -11.73 31.42
CA GLN A 83 -31.89 -11.83 31.16
C GLN A 83 -31.34 -10.53 30.55
N GLU A 84 -30.09 -10.19 30.88
CA GLU A 84 -29.37 -9.13 30.17
C GLU A 84 -28.99 -9.61 28.77
N VAL A 85 -29.33 -8.80 27.77
CA VAL A 85 -29.03 -9.05 26.36
C VAL A 85 -28.51 -7.77 25.72
N GLU A 86 -27.61 -7.90 24.74
CA GLU A 86 -27.12 -6.75 23.98
C GLU A 86 -28.29 -6.04 23.26
N PRO A 87 -28.43 -4.71 23.38
CA PRO A 87 -29.45 -3.96 22.68
C PRO A 87 -29.37 -4.13 21.16
N VAL A 88 -30.52 -4.31 20.51
CA VAL A 88 -30.58 -4.42 19.05
C VAL A 88 -30.22 -3.11 18.35
N ARG A 89 -29.75 -3.22 17.11
CA ARG A 89 -29.51 -2.07 16.22
C ARG A 89 -30.67 -1.93 15.23
N TYR A 90 -31.01 -0.69 14.89
CA TYR A 90 -32.14 -0.38 14.01
C TYR A 90 -31.67 0.06 12.63
N GLY A 91 -32.37 -0.37 11.59
CA GLY A 91 -32.03 -0.08 10.20
C GLY A 91 -33.23 0.36 9.37
N ARG A 92 -32.95 0.82 8.15
CA ARG A 92 -33.95 1.15 7.13
C ARG A 92 -33.57 0.54 5.79
N ILE A 93 -34.58 0.16 5.01
CA ILE A 93 -34.41 -0.47 3.70
C ILE A 93 -35.06 0.45 2.65
N PRO A 94 -34.29 1.18 1.81
CA PRO A 94 -34.82 2.05 0.77
C PRO A 94 -35.13 1.33 -0.55
N GLU A 95 -34.56 0.15 -0.77
CA GLU A 95 -34.66 -0.66 -1.99
C GLU A 95 -34.81 -2.15 -1.67
N PRO A 96 -35.27 -3.01 -2.61
CA PRO A 96 -35.49 -4.43 -2.33
C PRO A 96 -34.29 -5.12 -1.66
N SER A 97 -34.49 -5.75 -0.51
CA SER A 97 -33.40 -6.35 0.30
C SER A 97 -33.82 -7.66 0.98
N PRO A 98 -32.90 -8.62 1.16
CA PRO A 98 -33.17 -9.86 1.87
C PRO A 98 -33.47 -9.59 3.34
N VAL A 99 -34.47 -10.30 3.87
CA VAL A 99 -34.91 -10.21 5.26
C VAL A 99 -35.22 -11.59 5.84
N GLU A 100 -35.22 -11.66 7.16
CA GLU A 100 -35.65 -12.84 7.91
C GLU A 100 -36.50 -12.48 9.12
N ALA A 101 -37.42 -13.36 9.49
CA ALA A 101 -38.23 -13.26 10.69
C ALA A 101 -38.50 -14.65 11.27
N VAL A 102 -38.45 -14.78 12.59
CA VAL A 102 -38.83 -16.02 13.30
C VAL A 102 -40.03 -15.74 14.18
N GLY A 103 -41.06 -16.58 14.08
CA GLY A 103 -42.29 -16.46 14.85
C GLY A 103 -43.03 -17.78 14.98
N PHE A 104 -44.26 -17.73 15.49
CA PHE A 104 -45.07 -18.91 15.87
C PHE A 104 -46.39 -18.99 15.08
N PRO A 105 -46.33 -19.23 13.75
CA PRO A 105 -47.52 -19.25 12.92
C PRO A 105 -48.40 -20.48 13.18
N ARG A 106 -49.68 -20.36 12.85
CA ARG A 106 -50.70 -21.38 13.11
C ARG A 106 -50.46 -22.70 12.39
N PHE A 107 -49.94 -22.69 11.16
CA PHE A 107 -49.64 -23.93 10.42
C PHE A 107 -48.50 -24.77 11.06
N ARG A 108 -47.87 -24.27 12.14
CA ARG A 108 -46.93 -25.00 13.00
C ARG A 108 -47.56 -25.49 14.30
N LEU A 109 -48.89 -25.52 14.40
CA LEU A 109 -49.60 -26.12 15.52
C LEU A 109 -49.38 -27.65 15.53
N ARG A 110 -48.92 -28.17 16.66
CA ARG A 110 -48.68 -29.59 16.93
C ARG A 110 -49.43 -30.00 18.20
N SER A 111 -49.77 -31.29 18.29
CA SER A 111 -50.22 -31.91 19.54
C SER A 111 -49.02 -32.50 20.26
N HIS A 112 -49.01 -32.46 21.59
CA HIS A 112 -48.04 -33.20 22.38
C HIS A 112 -48.17 -34.70 22.11
N LYS A 113 -47.05 -35.44 22.10
CA LYS A 113 -47.11 -36.92 21.99
C LYS A 113 -47.58 -37.58 23.29
N ASP A 114 -47.43 -36.89 24.42
CA ASP A 114 -47.61 -37.42 25.78
C ASP A 114 -48.61 -36.60 26.65
N SER A 115 -49.31 -35.62 26.08
CA SER A 115 -50.35 -34.83 26.77
C SER A 115 -51.40 -34.28 25.78
N ASP A 116 -52.57 -33.90 26.28
CA ASP A 116 -53.67 -33.32 25.48
C ASP A 116 -53.41 -31.84 25.08
N GLY A 117 -52.19 -31.35 25.31
CA GLY A 117 -51.77 -29.97 25.03
C GLY A 117 -51.43 -29.75 23.55
N ARG A 118 -51.87 -28.61 22.99
CA ARG A 118 -51.46 -28.14 21.66
C ARG A 118 -50.44 -27.01 21.79
N PHE A 119 -49.33 -27.07 21.05
CA PHE A 119 -48.31 -26.02 21.00
C PHE A 119 -48.04 -25.56 19.57
N ARG A 120 -47.64 -24.30 19.39
CA ARG A 120 -47.11 -23.81 18.11
C ARG A 120 -45.60 -23.86 18.16
N ASP A 121 -45.02 -24.45 17.12
CA ASP A 121 -43.58 -24.45 16.89
C ASP A 121 -43.14 -23.20 16.10
N THR A 122 -41.84 -22.94 16.07
CA THR A 122 -41.27 -21.80 15.36
C THR A 122 -41.28 -22.00 13.84
N ARG A 123 -41.27 -20.88 13.11
CA ARG A 123 -40.96 -20.83 11.67
C ARG A 123 -39.95 -19.73 11.43
N HIS A 124 -38.79 -20.12 10.90
CA HIS A 124 -37.88 -19.19 10.23
C HIS A 124 -38.39 -18.88 8.83
N ALA A 125 -38.93 -17.68 8.62
CA ALA A 125 -39.33 -17.16 7.33
C ALA A 125 -38.17 -16.32 6.76
N ARG A 126 -37.67 -16.70 5.58
CA ARG A 126 -36.65 -15.96 4.83
C ARG A 126 -37.27 -15.47 3.53
N GLY A 127 -36.95 -14.24 3.13
CA GLY A 127 -37.60 -13.61 1.99
C GLY A 127 -36.96 -12.30 1.55
N THR A 128 -37.66 -11.58 0.69
CA THR A 128 -37.24 -10.26 0.18
C THR A 128 -38.25 -9.20 0.57
N ALA A 129 -37.78 -8.11 1.17
CA ALA A 129 -38.61 -6.97 1.50
C ALA A 129 -38.63 -5.94 0.36
N HIS A 130 -39.81 -5.46 -0.02
CA HIS A 130 -40.04 -4.52 -1.11
C HIS A 130 -40.57 -3.17 -0.57
N PRO A 131 -39.68 -2.20 -0.27
CA PRO A 131 -40.08 -0.95 0.39
C PRO A 131 -40.84 0.03 -0.51
N ALA A 132 -40.88 -0.21 -1.82
CA ALA A 132 -41.64 0.59 -2.78
C ALA A 132 -43.10 0.12 -2.94
N SER A 133 -43.40 -1.11 -2.52
CA SER A 133 -44.77 -1.63 -2.46
C SER A 133 -45.52 -0.98 -1.28
N TRP A 134 -46.86 -0.94 -1.34
CA TRP A 134 -47.73 -0.43 -0.27
C TRP A 134 -47.46 1.02 0.17
N ARG A 135 -46.89 1.86 -0.70
CA ARG A 135 -46.51 3.26 -0.39
C ARG A 135 -47.63 4.12 0.19
N ARG A 136 -48.88 3.92 -0.22
CA ARG A 136 -50.04 4.69 0.29
C ARG A 136 -50.34 4.34 1.76
N GLU A 137 -50.18 3.08 2.12
CA GLU A 137 -50.50 2.57 3.45
C GLU A 137 -49.27 2.60 4.38
N GLY A 138 -48.07 2.66 3.80
CA GLY A 138 -46.79 2.81 4.49
C GLY A 138 -46.26 1.51 5.12
N GLY A 139 -46.76 0.36 4.66
CA GLY A 139 -46.27 -0.96 5.06
C GLY A 139 -44.97 -1.39 4.36
N LEU A 140 -44.41 -2.52 4.80
CA LEU A 140 -43.30 -3.22 4.17
C LEU A 140 -43.80 -4.58 3.68
N GLU A 141 -43.84 -4.76 2.36
CA GLU A 141 -44.14 -6.07 1.77
C GLU A 141 -42.94 -6.99 1.89
N ILE A 142 -43.17 -8.24 2.28
CA ILE A 142 -42.15 -9.27 2.39
C ILE A 142 -42.63 -10.51 1.65
N ILE A 143 -41.88 -10.93 0.64
CA ILE A 143 -42.16 -12.13 -0.14
C ILE A 143 -41.35 -13.29 0.43
N VAL A 144 -42.02 -14.36 0.88
CA VAL A 144 -41.47 -15.57 1.53
C VAL A 144 -42.01 -16.84 0.88
N ASP A 145 -41.46 -18.01 1.20
CA ASP A 145 -42.06 -19.28 0.77
C ASP A 145 -43.50 -19.43 1.30
N PRO A 146 -44.49 -19.74 0.44
CA PRO A 146 -45.88 -19.86 0.86
C PRO A 146 -46.09 -21.10 1.73
N PRO A 147 -46.89 -21.01 2.81
CA PRO A 147 -47.38 -22.19 3.52
C PRO A 147 -48.53 -22.83 2.74
N ALA A 148 -48.88 -24.07 3.11
CA ALA A 148 -50.15 -24.67 2.70
C ALA A 148 -51.33 -23.87 3.27
N ARG A 149 -52.48 -23.93 2.59
CA ARG A 149 -53.73 -23.31 3.08
C ARG A 149 -54.14 -23.92 4.42
N ASP A 150 -54.68 -23.09 5.32
CA ASP A 150 -55.30 -23.58 6.56
C ASP A 150 -56.59 -24.35 6.21
N PRO A 151 -56.89 -25.48 6.89
CA PRO A 151 -58.16 -26.20 6.71
C PRO A 151 -59.40 -25.32 6.96
N ASN A 152 -59.28 -24.28 7.78
CA ASN A 152 -60.32 -23.28 7.97
C ASN A 152 -60.08 -22.07 7.03
N PRO A 153 -60.91 -21.87 6.00
CA PRO A 153 -60.73 -20.80 5.02
C PRO A 153 -60.92 -19.39 5.59
N ARG A 154 -61.47 -19.25 6.81
CA ARG A 154 -61.61 -17.97 7.51
C ARG A 154 -60.39 -17.59 8.35
N ARG A 155 -59.36 -18.44 8.42
CA ARG A 155 -58.15 -18.18 9.21
C ARG A 155 -56.93 -18.12 8.31
N SER A 156 -56.04 -17.18 8.60
CA SER A 156 -54.73 -17.14 7.93
C SER A 156 -53.83 -18.25 8.51
N PRO A 157 -53.12 -19.03 7.67
CA PRO A 157 -52.09 -19.93 8.17
C PRO A 157 -50.99 -19.18 8.94
N TRP A 158 -50.75 -17.90 8.59
CA TRP A 158 -49.79 -17.02 9.25
C TRP A 158 -50.26 -16.44 10.60
N GLU A 159 -51.49 -16.73 11.03
CA GLU A 159 -52.00 -16.32 12.35
C GLU A 159 -50.98 -16.68 13.45
N GLY A 160 -50.50 -15.70 14.22
CA GLY A 160 -49.43 -15.88 15.20
C GLY A 160 -48.04 -15.40 14.77
N MET A 161 -47.81 -15.11 13.50
CA MET A 161 -46.56 -14.50 13.00
C MET A 161 -46.48 -13.01 13.34
N SER A 162 -47.62 -12.33 13.49
CA SER A 162 -47.70 -10.92 13.88
C SER A 162 -46.87 -10.63 15.13
N GLY A 163 -46.05 -9.59 15.08
CA GLY A 163 -45.13 -9.19 16.13
C GLY A 163 -43.73 -9.79 16.03
N ALA A 164 -43.46 -10.70 15.09
CA ALA A 164 -42.11 -11.18 14.82
C ALA A 164 -41.20 -10.03 14.35
N ALA A 165 -40.00 -9.93 14.90
CA ALA A 165 -39.02 -8.94 14.44
C ALA A 165 -38.51 -9.28 13.04
N ILE A 166 -38.49 -8.28 12.16
CA ILE A 166 -37.96 -8.38 10.80
C ILE A 166 -36.52 -7.91 10.83
N TRP A 167 -35.61 -8.80 10.45
CA TRP A 167 -34.18 -8.59 10.46
C TRP A 167 -33.62 -8.47 9.05
N SER A 168 -32.62 -7.61 8.90
CA SER A 168 -31.75 -7.56 7.73
C SER A 168 -30.35 -7.15 8.18
N VAL A 169 -29.34 -7.95 7.86
CA VAL A 169 -27.92 -7.62 8.13
C VAL A 169 -27.65 -7.22 9.59
N GLY A 170 -28.20 -7.97 10.54
CA GLY A 170 -28.05 -7.69 11.98
C GLY A 170 -28.70 -6.40 12.47
N HIS A 171 -29.63 -5.83 11.68
CA HIS A 171 -30.46 -4.71 12.10
C HIS A 171 -31.94 -5.10 12.06
N LEU A 172 -32.68 -4.66 13.07
CA LEU A 172 -34.13 -4.72 13.08
C LEU A 172 -34.66 -3.60 12.17
N VAL A 173 -35.40 -3.98 11.13
CA VAL A 173 -35.90 -3.07 10.08
C VAL A 173 -37.42 -2.92 10.11
N GLY A 174 -38.10 -3.80 10.86
CA GLY A 174 -39.54 -3.74 11.06
C GLY A 174 -40.06 -4.81 12.02
N VAL A 175 -41.38 -4.84 12.17
CA VAL A 175 -42.13 -5.86 12.91
C VAL A 175 -43.21 -6.41 11.98
N VAL A 176 -43.41 -7.73 11.93
CA VAL A 176 -44.47 -8.34 11.13
C VAL A 176 -45.83 -7.87 11.65
N SER A 177 -46.65 -7.30 10.77
CA SER A 177 -48.02 -6.88 11.04
C SER A 177 -49.01 -7.97 10.59
N GLU A 178 -50.31 -7.70 10.72
CA GLU A 178 -51.34 -8.66 10.34
C GLU A 178 -51.27 -9.04 8.85
N HIS A 179 -51.32 -10.35 8.58
CA HIS A 179 -51.43 -10.88 7.21
C HIS A 179 -52.88 -10.76 6.73
N ARG A 180 -53.10 -10.09 5.59
CA ARG A 180 -54.45 -9.86 5.04
C ARG A 180 -54.90 -11.07 4.23
N LEU A 181 -56.12 -11.56 4.48
CA LEU A 181 -56.67 -12.75 3.79
C LEU A 181 -56.81 -12.57 2.27
N GLY A 182 -56.79 -11.34 1.76
CA GLY A 182 -56.79 -11.03 0.32
C GLY A 182 -55.41 -11.09 -0.35
N ASP A 183 -54.34 -11.14 0.44
CA ASP A 183 -52.97 -11.20 -0.08
C ASP A 183 -52.58 -12.64 -0.41
N ALA A 184 -51.61 -12.79 -1.30
CA ALA A 184 -51.08 -14.11 -1.63
C ALA A 184 -50.38 -14.73 -0.39
N LEU A 185 -50.48 -16.05 -0.23
CA LEU A 185 -49.94 -16.77 0.94
C LEU A 185 -48.41 -16.63 1.10
N ASN A 186 -47.70 -16.24 0.04
CA ASN A 186 -46.27 -15.94 0.06
C ASN A 186 -45.96 -14.50 0.54
N THR A 187 -46.95 -13.71 0.96
CA THR A 187 -46.79 -12.30 1.30
C THR A 187 -47.00 -12.07 2.80
N LEU A 188 -46.06 -11.40 3.46
CA LEU A 188 -46.21 -10.88 4.82
C LEU A 188 -46.12 -9.36 4.77
N THR A 189 -46.92 -8.69 5.60
CA THR A 189 -46.85 -7.24 5.77
C THR A 189 -46.09 -6.93 7.05
N GLY A 190 -45.24 -5.91 7.02
CA GLY A 190 -44.52 -5.43 8.19
C GLY A 190 -44.68 -3.94 8.43
N SER A 191 -44.69 -3.53 9.69
CA SER A 191 -44.49 -2.16 10.12
C SER A 191 -43.00 -1.81 10.05
N ARG A 192 -42.63 -0.86 9.20
CA ARG A 192 -41.23 -0.46 8.95
C ARG A 192 -40.73 0.58 9.93
N VAL A 193 -39.54 0.35 10.50
CA VAL A 193 -38.94 1.21 11.53
C VAL A 193 -38.80 2.66 11.08
N ASP A 194 -38.42 2.90 9.83
CA ASP A 194 -38.15 4.26 9.35
C ASP A 194 -39.40 5.13 9.18
N ARG A 195 -40.59 4.51 9.14
CA ARG A 195 -41.89 5.18 9.06
C ARG A 195 -42.46 5.48 10.45
N TRP A 196 -41.94 4.86 11.51
CA TRP A 196 -42.28 5.24 12.89
C TRP A 196 -41.95 6.71 13.16
N TYR A 197 -40.89 7.24 12.55
CA TYR A 197 -40.47 8.63 12.70
C TYR A 197 -41.40 9.64 12.04
N THR A 198 -42.22 9.22 11.07
CA THR A 198 -43.17 10.12 10.39
C THR A 198 -44.55 10.09 11.04
N GLU A 199 -44.94 8.95 11.63
CA GLU A 199 -46.28 8.77 12.23
C GLU A 199 -46.30 9.04 13.74
N LEU A 200 -45.18 8.83 14.45
CA LEU A 200 -45.11 9.09 15.89
C LEU A 200 -44.82 10.56 16.19
N GLU A 201 -45.58 11.12 17.13
CA GLU A 201 -45.21 12.37 17.77
C GLU A 201 -43.87 12.25 18.51
N TYR A 202 -43.11 13.34 18.57
CA TYR A 202 -41.79 13.35 19.22
C TYR A 202 -41.79 12.81 20.66
N LYS A 203 -42.84 13.12 21.45
CA LYS A 203 -42.99 12.60 22.83
C LYS A 203 -43.09 11.07 22.86
N ARG A 204 -43.85 10.48 21.94
CA ARG A 204 -44.02 9.02 21.78
C ARG A 204 -42.72 8.38 21.29
N LEU A 205 -42.06 8.98 20.31
CA LEU A 205 -40.76 8.53 19.80
C LEU A 205 -39.68 8.54 20.89
N LYS A 206 -39.62 9.61 21.71
CA LYS A 206 -38.70 9.69 22.86
C LYS A 206 -38.98 8.62 23.91
N ARG A 207 -40.26 8.28 24.14
CA ARG A 207 -40.64 7.16 25.01
C ARG A 207 -40.15 5.82 24.44
N LEU A 208 -40.29 5.61 23.13
CA LEU A 208 -39.77 4.42 22.46
C LEU A 208 -38.24 4.33 22.55
N HIS A 209 -37.53 5.44 22.30
CA HIS A 209 -36.06 5.53 22.48
C HIS A 209 -35.64 5.07 23.87
N ASN A 210 -36.29 5.56 24.93
CA ASN A 210 -35.97 5.20 26.30
C ASN A 210 -36.26 3.73 26.63
N LEU A 211 -37.25 3.12 25.96
CA LEU A 211 -37.65 1.73 26.20
C LEU A 211 -36.79 0.73 25.44
N ILE A 212 -36.53 0.96 24.15
CA ILE A 212 -35.92 -0.04 23.26
C ILE A 212 -34.61 0.42 22.60
N GLY A 213 -34.14 1.64 22.89
CA GLY A 213 -32.89 2.16 22.33
C GLY A 213 -33.00 2.64 20.87
N LEU A 214 -34.21 2.83 20.35
CA LEU A 214 -34.42 3.38 19.00
C LEU A 214 -33.78 4.78 18.88
N PRO A 215 -32.96 5.10 17.86
CA PRO A 215 -32.40 6.43 17.70
C PRO A 215 -33.47 7.55 17.67
N LEU A 216 -33.17 8.74 18.18
CA LEU A 216 -34.12 9.86 18.18
C LEU A 216 -34.30 10.52 16.80
N GLU A 217 -33.32 10.35 15.92
CA GLU A 217 -33.30 10.94 14.59
C GLU A 217 -33.28 9.86 13.52
N ARG A 218 -34.18 9.95 12.53
CA ARG A 218 -34.27 9.01 11.40
C ARG A 218 -32.93 8.86 10.64
N ALA A 219 -32.14 9.93 10.58
CA ALA A 219 -30.84 9.94 9.91
C ALA A 219 -29.79 9.03 10.57
N ARG A 220 -30.01 8.63 11.83
CA ARG A 220 -29.12 7.72 12.58
C ARG A 220 -29.46 6.24 12.37
N LEU A 221 -30.53 5.92 11.62
CA LEU A 221 -30.79 4.54 11.18
C LEU A 221 -29.76 4.10 10.15
N THR A 222 -29.23 2.88 10.30
CA THR A 222 -28.36 2.29 9.28
C THR A 222 -29.17 2.07 8.00
N THR A 223 -28.71 2.62 6.88
CA THR A 223 -29.34 2.36 5.57
C THR A 223 -28.81 1.04 5.02
N ILE A 224 -29.68 0.07 4.83
CA ILE A 224 -29.33 -1.25 4.32
C ILE A 224 -29.65 -1.30 2.84
N THR A 225 -28.62 -1.55 2.04
CA THR A 225 -28.67 -1.65 0.58
C THR A 225 -27.99 -2.95 0.14
N PRO A 226 -28.25 -3.46 -1.08
CA PRO A 226 -27.48 -4.54 -1.67
C PRO A 226 -25.97 -4.24 -1.69
N HIS A 227 -25.60 -2.96 -1.85
CA HIS A 227 -24.21 -2.51 -1.72
C HIS A 227 -23.60 -2.82 -0.34
N VAL A 228 -24.32 -2.54 0.76
CA VAL A 228 -23.85 -2.84 2.13
C VAL A 228 -23.75 -4.36 2.37
N LEU A 229 -24.66 -5.15 1.80
CA LEU A 229 -24.60 -6.61 1.84
C LEU A 229 -23.35 -7.14 1.14
N SER A 230 -23.12 -6.71 -0.10
CA SER A 230 -21.92 -7.04 -0.87
C SER A 230 -20.65 -6.56 -0.19
N LEU A 231 -20.68 -5.39 0.48
CA LEU A 231 -19.56 -4.86 1.26
C LEU A 231 -19.22 -5.77 2.45
N ASN A 232 -20.20 -6.24 3.22
CA ASN A 232 -19.91 -7.14 4.34
C ASN A 232 -19.34 -8.49 3.86
N ALA A 233 -19.94 -9.09 2.82
CA ALA A 233 -19.43 -10.33 2.23
C ALA A 233 -17.99 -10.16 1.72
N TYR A 234 -17.72 -9.03 1.06
CA TYR A 234 -16.38 -8.63 0.62
C TYR A 234 -15.39 -8.51 1.78
N LEU A 235 -15.74 -7.81 2.87
CA LEU A 235 -14.86 -7.63 4.03
C LEU A 235 -14.56 -8.96 4.72
N ASP A 236 -15.56 -9.83 4.88
CA ASP A 236 -15.39 -11.16 5.49
C ASP A 236 -14.48 -12.05 4.63
N ALA A 237 -14.70 -12.07 3.31
CA ALA A 237 -13.85 -12.83 2.39
C ALA A 237 -12.41 -12.28 2.35
N GLY A 238 -12.24 -10.95 2.39
CA GLY A 238 -10.93 -10.32 2.41
C GLY A 238 -10.12 -10.65 3.67
N VAL A 239 -10.76 -10.70 4.85
CA VAL A 239 -10.07 -11.10 6.10
C VAL A 239 -9.66 -12.56 6.06
N ARG A 240 -10.53 -13.47 5.60
CA ARG A 240 -10.19 -14.89 5.43
C ARG A 240 -9.02 -15.08 4.46
N ALA A 241 -9.05 -14.39 3.32
CA ALA A 241 -7.96 -14.42 2.34
C ALA A 241 -6.62 -13.91 2.89
N ALA A 242 -6.65 -12.94 3.81
CA ALA A 242 -5.44 -12.44 4.48
C ALA A 242 -4.92 -13.40 5.55
N ASP A 243 -5.80 -14.09 6.28
CA ASP A 243 -5.43 -15.07 7.30
C ASP A 243 -4.84 -16.34 6.69
N GLU A 244 -5.39 -16.80 5.56
CA GLU A 244 -4.88 -17.94 4.78
C GLU A 244 -3.65 -17.60 3.91
N HIS A 245 -2.90 -16.53 4.25
CA HIS A 245 -1.73 -16.09 3.48
C HIS A 245 -0.81 -17.28 3.17
N PRO A 246 -0.63 -17.61 1.88
CA PRO A 246 -0.05 -18.89 1.54
C PRO A 246 1.43 -18.92 1.91
N ARG A 247 1.77 -19.85 2.81
CA ARG A 247 3.14 -20.28 3.13
C ARG A 247 3.24 -21.78 2.81
N PRO A 248 3.11 -22.16 1.54
CA PRO A 248 2.77 -23.51 1.16
C PRO A 248 3.92 -24.45 1.52
N GLY A 249 3.58 -25.61 2.08
CA GLY A 249 4.57 -26.64 2.43
C GLY A 249 5.36 -26.39 3.71
N LEU A 250 5.11 -25.32 4.47
CA LEU A 250 5.59 -25.15 5.85
C LEU A 250 4.47 -25.45 6.86
N VAL A 251 4.82 -26.04 8.02
CA VAL A 251 3.94 -25.99 9.20
C VAL A 251 4.14 -24.59 9.76
N ALA A 252 3.43 -23.63 9.17
CA ALA A 252 3.57 -22.23 9.48
C ALA A 252 2.35 -21.74 10.25
N PRO A 253 2.54 -20.99 11.34
CA PRO A 253 1.46 -20.33 12.05
C PRO A 253 0.80 -19.26 11.18
N GLY A 254 -0.42 -18.86 11.57
CA GLY A 254 -1.19 -17.86 10.83
C GLY A 254 -0.42 -16.55 10.71
N LEU A 255 -0.55 -15.84 9.58
CA LEU A 255 0.22 -14.60 9.36
C LEU A 255 0.01 -13.60 10.50
N ARG A 256 -1.22 -13.44 10.99
CA ARG A 256 -1.57 -12.54 12.10
C ARG A 256 -0.82 -12.84 13.41
N GLU A 257 -0.57 -14.10 13.71
CA GLU A 257 0.02 -14.54 14.98
C GLU A 257 1.50 -14.17 15.06
N VAL A 258 2.20 -14.25 13.92
CA VAL A 258 3.66 -14.07 13.85
C VAL A 258 4.10 -12.79 13.14
N TYR A 259 3.16 -12.04 12.57
CA TYR A 259 3.52 -10.81 11.88
C TYR A 259 4.07 -9.79 12.88
N LEU A 260 5.25 -9.26 12.56
CA LEU A 260 5.81 -8.09 13.20
C LEU A 260 5.83 -6.93 12.21
N PRO A 261 5.27 -5.77 12.58
CA PRO A 261 5.41 -4.55 11.79
C PRO A 261 6.89 -4.21 11.60
N GLN A 262 7.32 -4.17 10.33
CA GLN A 262 8.64 -3.69 9.98
C GLN A 262 8.64 -2.16 9.96
N ASP A 263 9.79 -1.57 10.32
CA ASP A 263 9.94 -0.13 10.30
C ASP A 263 9.81 0.42 8.88
N LEU A 264 8.99 1.46 8.76
CA LEU A 264 8.89 2.28 7.55
C LEU A 264 9.78 3.49 7.71
N ARG A 265 10.55 3.77 6.66
CA ARG A 265 11.45 4.91 6.62
C ARG A 265 11.22 5.69 5.33
N PRO A 266 11.29 7.02 5.29
CA PRO A 266 11.28 7.76 4.02
C PRO A 266 12.30 7.21 3.00
N TYR A 267 11.86 7.07 1.75
CA TYR A 267 12.63 6.45 0.66
C TYR A 267 13.86 7.26 0.29
N GLY A 268 15.00 6.57 0.06
CA GLY A 268 16.24 7.19 -0.42
C GLY A 268 17.36 7.33 0.62
N LEU A 269 17.12 6.85 1.84
CA LEU A 269 18.12 6.71 2.91
C LEU A 269 18.78 5.30 2.85
N ARG A 270 19.87 4.98 3.56
CA ARG A 270 20.44 3.60 3.69
C ARG A 270 20.50 3.13 5.16
N ASP A 271 20.60 1.82 5.37
CA ASP A 271 20.25 1.09 6.62
C ASP A 271 21.08 1.45 7.87
N GLY A 272 20.44 2.13 8.85
CA GLY A 272 21.06 2.48 10.14
C GLY A 272 20.55 3.75 10.85
N SER A 273 19.57 4.48 10.32
CA SER A 273 18.94 5.61 11.02
C SER A 273 17.82 5.16 11.97
N ASP A 274 17.81 5.64 13.22
CA ASP A 274 16.73 5.44 14.22
C ASP A 274 15.41 6.17 13.89
N GLY A 275 15.29 6.78 12.70
CA GLY A 275 14.03 7.31 12.17
C GLY A 275 13.07 6.21 11.72
N SER A 276 12.69 5.30 12.62
CA SER A 276 11.49 4.50 12.45
C SER A 276 10.28 5.41 12.64
N LEU A 277 9.36 5.43 11.67
CA LEU A 277 8.02 5.94 11.96
C LEU A 277 7.34 4.91 12.86
N ALA A 278 7.20 5.22 14.14
CA ALA A 278 6.51 4.39 15.12
C ALA A 278 4.98 4.23 14.86
N GLY A 279 4.47 4.77 13.74
CA GLY A 279 3.05 4.76 13.37
C GLY A 279 2.74 3.80 12.23
N SER A 280 1.55 3.19 12.25
CA SER A 280 1.07 2.37 11.14
C SER A 280 0.95 3.22 9.89
N LEU A 281 1.20 2.63 8.71
CA LEU A 281 0.97 3.31 7.43
C LEU A 281 -0.49 3.80 7.28
N LEU A 282 -1.43 3.17 8.01
CA LEU A 282 -2.81 3.67 8.13
C LEU A 282 -2.88 5.06 8.76
N ASP A 283 -2.08 5.32 9.80
CA ASP A 283 -2.08 6.55 10.60
C ASP A 283 -1.40 7.73 9.88
N LEU A 284 -0.44 7.45 8.99
CA LEU A 284 0.30 8.48 8.27
C LEU A 284 -0.58 9.29 7.29
N GLY A 285 -1.76 8.78 6.91
CA GLY A 285 -2.62 9.37 5.88
C GLY A 285 -1.97 9.39 4.49
N GLY A 286 -2.67 9.92 3.48
CA GLY A 286 -2.14 10.21 2.13
C GLY A 286 -1.66 9.01 1.30
N ASP A 287 -1.46 9.23 0.00
CA ASP A 287 -0.99 8.16 -0.89
C ASP A 287 0.48 7.82 -0.62
N ALA A 288 0.83 6.54 -0.76
CA ALA A 288 2.16 6.05 -0.46
C ALA A 288 2.68 5.03 -1.49
N VAL A 289 3.99 5.08 -1.75
CA VAL A 289 4.74 3.99 -2.38
C VAL A 289 5.69 3.42 -1.34
N VAL A 290 5.61 2.12 -1.09
CA VAL A 290 6.49 1.38 -0.20
C VAL A 290 7.43 0.51 -1.04
N VAL A 291 8.72 0.75 -0.89
CA VAL A 291 9.78 0.06 -1.61
C VAL A 291 10.49 -0.88 -0.67
N ALA A 292 10.69 -2.12 -1.09
CA ALA A 292 11.47 -3.09 -0.32
C ALA A 292 12.22 -4.02 -1.26
N GLY A 293 13.38 -4.50 -0.81
CA GLY A 293 14.12 -5.55 -1.50
C GLY A 293 13.29 -6.83 -1.72
N PRO A 294 13.81 -7.77 -2.53
CA PRO A 294 13.19 -9.08 -2.72
C PRO A 294 13.03 -9.79 -1.37
N GLY A 295 11.85 -10.33 -1.05
CA GLY A 295 11.59 -10.99 0.24
C GLY A 295 11.33 -10.06 1.42
N GLY A 296 11.32 -8.74 1.20
CA GLY A 296 11.26 -7.72 2.26
C GLY A 296 9.91 -7.57 3.00
N GLY A 297 8.93 -8.46 2.81
CA GLY A 297 7.67 -8.45 3.58
C GLY A 297 6.54 -7.57 3.06
N LYS A 298 6.66 -6.98 1.86
CA LYS A 298 5.64 -6.10 1.22
C LYS A 298 4.23 -6.70 1.21
N SER A 299 4.09 -7.89 0.63
CA SER A 299 2.81 -8.59 0.49
C SER A 299 2.18 -8.96 1.85
N SER A 300 3.01 -9.29 2.84
CA SER A 300 2.58 -9.57 4.21
C SER A 300 2.10 -8.30 4.92
N MET A 301 2.84 -7.19 4.77
CA MET A 301 2.43 -5.88 5.28
C MET A 301 1.08 -5.44 4.70
N LEU A 302 0.87 -5.54 3.38
CA LEU A 302 -0.41 -5.16 2.77
C LEU A 302 -1.58 -6.00 3.29
N ARG A 303 -1.40 -7.30 3.53
CA ARG A 303 -2.45 -8.15 4.13
C ARG A 303 -2.77 -7.76 5.56
N MET A 304 -1.76 -7.38 6.33
CA MET A 304 -1.95 -6.90 7.70
C MET A 304 -2.60 -5.52 7.74
N LEU A 305 -2.29 -4.63 6.79
CA LEU A 305 -3.01 -3.37 6.59
C LEU A 305 -4.48 -3.61 6.21
N LEU A 306 -4.77 -4.63 5.38
CA LEU A 306 -6.14 -5.03 5.07
C LEU A 306 -6.86 -5.47 6.34
N VAL A 307 -6.28 -6.40 7.08
CA VAL A 307 -6.80 -6.92 8.35
C VAL A 307 -7.10 -5.82 9.36
N GLU A 308 -6.15 -4.90 9.57
CA GLU A 308 -6.28 -3.80 10.53
C GLU A 308 -7.28 -2.76 10.05
N GLY A 309 -7.28 -2.43 8.75
CA GLY A 309 -8.25 -1.52 8.13
C GLY A 309 -9.69 -2.01 8.29
N VAL A 310 -9.95 -3.30 8.01
CA VAL A 310 -11.27 -3.91 8.23
C VAL A 310 -11.67 -3.87 9.71
N SER A 311 -10.72 -4.13 10.63
CA SER A 311 -10.97 -4.05 12.08
C SER A 311 -11.35 -2.63 12.52
N ARG A 312 -10.61 -1.61 12.08
CA ARG A 312 -10.92 -0.18 12.36
C ARG A 312 -12.26 0.24 11.77
N TRP A 313 -12.57 -0.21 10.54
CA TRP A 313 -13.86 0.03 9.91
C TRP A 313 -15.03 -0.54 10.72
N ARG A 314 -14.93 -1.80 11.15
CA ARG A 314 -15.96 -2.49 11.95
C ARG A 314 -16.19 -1.86 13.32
N ARG A 315 -15.12 -1.33 13.94
CA ARG A 315 -15.19 -0.58 15.21
C ARG A 315 -15.74 0.83 15.07
N GLY A 316 -16.02 1.30 13.85
CA GLY A 316 -16.53 2.64 13.61
C GLY A 316 -15.49 3.74 13.81
N HIS A 317 -14.21 3.44 13.60
CA HIS A 317 -13.14 4.43 13.73
C HIS A 317 -13.42 5.65 12.81
N PRO A 318 -13.22 6.90 13.28
CA PRO A 318 -13.50 8.11 12.50
C PRO A 318 -12.82 8.11 11.12
N ASP A 319 -11.55 7.70 11.11
CA ASP A 319 -10.73 7.55 9.89
C ASP A 319 -10.72 6.12 9.33
N GLY A 320 -11.77 5.34 9.62
CA GLY A 320 -11.88 3.96 9.11
C GLY A 320 -11.99 3.95 7.58
N GLU A 321 -10.93 3.49 6.91
CA GLU A 321 -10.90 3.26 5.46
C GLU A 321 -11.23 1.78 5.18
N VAL A 322 -11.85 1.50 4.02
CA VAL A 322 -12.10 0.12 3.56
C VAL A 322 -10.96 -0.33 2.63
N PRO A 323 -10.11 -1.29 3.04
CA PRO A 323 -8.96 -1.70 2.26
C PRO A 323 -9.31 -2.66 1.13
N VAL A 324 -8.75 -2.43 -0.06
CA VAL A 324 -8.90 -3.23 -1.28
C VAL A 324 -7.52 -3.69 -1.75
N LEU A 325 -7.21 -4.98 -1.60
CA LEU A 325 -5.93 -5.56 -2.02
C LEU A 325 -6.01 -6.12 -3.44
N VAL A 326 -5.13 -5.65 -4.33
CA VAL A 326 -5.01 -6.11 -5.74
C VAL A 326 -3.54 -6.17 -6.18
N GLN A 327 -3.26 -6.91 -7.26
CA GLN A 327 -1.94 -6.85 -7.90
C GLN A 327 -1.87 -5.67 -8.87
N ALA A 328 -0.69 -5.07 -9.06
CA ALA A 328 -0.48 -4.01 -10.02
C ALA A 328 -0.81 -4.46 -11.46
N ALA A 329 -0.54 -5.73 -11.77
CA ALA A 329 -0.85 -6.34 -13.06
C ALA A 329 -2.37 -6.34 -13.36
N ASP A 330 -3.23 -6.42 -12.33
CA ASP A 330 -4.68 -6.35 -12.52
C ASP A 330 -5.15 -4.98 -13.01
N LEU A 331 -4.33 -3.94 -12.79
CA LEU A 331 -4.60 -2.56 -13.18
C LEU A 331 -3.94 -2.17 -14.50
N ALA A 332 -3.22 -3.09 -15.15
CA ALA A 332 -2.48 -2.82 -16.38
C ALA A 332 -3.39 -2.70 -17.62
N GLY A 333 -4.59 -3.29 -17.55
CA GLY A 333 -5.57 -3.30 -18.65
C GLY A 333 -6.20 -1.93 -18.95
N PRO A 334 -6.98 -1.83 -20.04
CA PRO A 334 -7.67 -0.60 -20.43
C PRO A 334 -8.95 -0.32 -19.63
N ALA A 335 -9.36 -1.24 -18.74
CA ALA A 335 -10.59 -1.12 -17.98
C ALA A 335 -10.53 0.07 -16.99
N PRO A 336 -11.66 0.76 -16.75
CA PRO A 336 -11.74 1.75 -15.68
C PRO A 336 -11.40 1.15 -14.32
N LEU A 337 -10.77 1.94 -13.45
CA LEU A 337 -10.28 1.47 -12.14
C LEU A 337 -11.36 0.73 -11.30
N PRO A 338 -12.60 1.23 -11.13
CA PRO A 338 -13.61 0.51 -10.35
C PRO A 338 -13.90 -0.90 -10.88
N SER A 339 -13.99 -1.05 -12.21
CA SER A 339 -14.28 -2.33 -12.85
C SER A 339 -13.08 -3.27 -12.81
N ALA A 340 -11.87 -2.74 -12.93
CA ALA A 340 -10.64 -3.51 -12.74
C ALA A 340 -10.53 -4.06 -11.30
N LEU A 341 -10.84 -3.23 -10.30
CA LEU A 341 -10.89 -3.65 -8.90
C LEU A 341 -11.97 -4.73 -8.66
N ALA A 342 -13.18 -4.55 -9.19
CA ALA A 342 -14.26 -5.53 -9.06
C ALA A 342 -13.89 -6.89 -9.65
N ALA A 343 -13.31 -6.91 -10.86
CA ALA A 343 -12.87 -8.14 -11.51
C ALA A 343 -11.75 -8.84 -10.72
N ALA A 344 -10.74 -8.09 -10.27
CA ALA A 344 -9.62 -8.63 -9.50
C ALA A 344 -10.08 -9.23 -8.17
N VAL A 345 -10.90 -8.49 -7.42
CA VAL A 345 -11.43 -8.91 -6.12
C VAL A 345 -12.36 -10.12 -6.26
N ALA A 346 -13.26 -10.13 -7.25
CA ALA A 346 -14.16 -11.25 -7.46
C ALA A 346 -13.39 -12.55 -7.73
N ARG A 347 -12.34 -12.49 -8.56
CA ARG A 347 -11.46 -13.62 -8.85
C ARG A 347 -10.68 -14.06 -7.60
N ASP A 348 -10.08 -13.12 -6.88
CA ASP A 348 -9.15 -13.44 -5.79
C ASP A 348 -9.87 -13.84 -4.48
N LEU A 349 -11.12 -13.39 -4.26
CA LEU A 349 -11.89 -13.67 -3.05
C LEU A 349 -12.94 -14.77 -3.20
N ALA A 350 -13.22 -15.26 -4.41
CA ALA A 350 -14.15 -16.37 -4.63
C ALA A 350 -13.82 -17.63 -3.79
N PRO A 351 -12.56 -18.08 -3.68
CA PRO A 351 -12.20 -19.22 -2.82
C PRO A 351 -12.47 -18.99 -1.34
N PHE A 352 -12.55 -17.73 -0.91
CA PHE A 352 -12.69 -17.31 0.49
C PHE A 352 -14.13 -16.90 0.84
N GLY A 353 -15.13 -17.37 0.07
CA GLY A 353 -16.54 -17.23 0.40
C GLY A 353 -17.21 -15.97 -0.15
N LEU A 354 -16.62 -15.29 -1.14
CA LEU A 354 -17.32 -14.29 -1.94
C LEU A 354 -18.14 -14.99 -3.03
N THR A 355 -19.39 -15.35 -2.70
CA THR A 355 -20.23 -16.22 -3.54
C THR A 355 -21.01 -15.50 -4.63
N ALA A 356 -21.15 -14.17 -4.55
CA ALA A 356 -21.84 -13.35 -5.53
C ALA A 356 -20.84 -12.39 -6.22
N PRO A 357 -20.93 -12.21 -7.55
CA PRO A 357 -20.06 -11.27 -8.25
C PRO A 357 -20.33 -9.84 -7.79
N LEU A 358 -19.25 -9.06 -7.63
CA LEU A 358 -19.35 -7.62 -7.38
C LEU A 358 -19.69 -6.91 -8.69
N ALA A 359 -20.63 -5.97 -8.64
CA ALA A 359 -20.95 -5.12 -9.79
C ALA A 359 -19.72 -4.29 -10.23
N GLY A 360 -19.60 -4.00 -11.51
CA GLY A 360 -18.44 -3.30 -12.08
C GLY A 360 -18.24 -1.86 -11.59
N ASP A 361 -19.28 -1.28 -10.97
CA ASP A 361 -19.33 0.05 -10.35
C ASP A 361 -19.26 -0.02 -8.81
N PHE A 362 -19.08 -1.19 -8.21
CA PHE A 362 -19.08 -1.38 -6.75
C PHE A 362 -18.09 -0.47 -5.99
N PHE A 363 -16.93 -0.20 -6.61
CA PHE A 363 -15.87 0.67 -6.08
C PHE A 363 -15.94 2.12 -6.61
N GLN A 364 -17.02 2.49 -7.30
CA GLN A 364 -17.21 3.84 -7.88
C GLN A 364 -17.58 4.87 -6.82
N ASP A 365 -18.47 4.51 -5.90
CA ASP A 365 -18.90 5.38 -4.82
C ASP A 365 -18.19 5.04 -3.50
N PRO A 366 -18.04 5.99 -2.57
CA PRO A 366 -17.51 5.73 -1.24
C PRO A 366 -18.24 4.57 -0.53
N PRO A 367 -17.56 3.77 0.32
CA PRO A 367 -18.17 2.64 1.01
C PRO A 367 -19.29 3.05 2.00
N ARG A 368 -19.27 4.31 2.44
CA ARG A 368 -20.36 5.02 3.12
C ARG A 368 -20.20 6.52 2.87
N PRO A 369 -21.23 7.36 3.09
CA PRO A 369 -21.07 8.82 3.07
C PRO A 369 -19.91 9.27 3.97
N GLY A 370 -18.91 9.96 3.41
CA GLY A 370 -17.70 10.38 4.12
C GLY A 370 -16.66 9.29 4.39
N GLY A 371 -16.93 8.02 4.06
CA GLY A 371 -15.95 6.94 4.09
C GLY A 371 -15.01 6.96 2.89
N ARG A 372 -13.94 6.15 2.95
CA ARG A 372 -12.90 6.12 1.91
C ARG A 372 -12.47 4.70 1.60
N TRP A 373 -12.16 4.43 0.33
CA TRP A 373 -11.46 3.21 -0.09
C TRP A 373 -9.94 3.37 0.05
N LEU A 374 -9.28 2.35 0.60
CA LEU A 374 -7.83 2.25 0.68
C LEU A 374 -7.34 1.17 -0.30
N ILE A 375 -6.87 1.58 -1.47
CA ILE A 375 -6.43 0.67 -2.53
C ILE A 375 -4.98 0.24 -2.24
N LEU A 376 -4.82 -1.00 -1.79
CA LEU A 376 -3.55 -1.66 -1.53
C LEU A 376 -3.11 -2.39 -2.80
N VAL A 377 -2.00 -1.97 -3.39
CA VAL A 377 -1.51 -2.51 -4.67
C VAL A 377 -0.16 -3.16 -4.46
N ASP A 378 -0.02 -4.42 -4.88
CA ASP A 378 1.23 -5.19 -4.75
C ASP A 378 1.91 -5.42 -6.11
N GLY A 379 3.24 -5.51 -6.12
CA GLY A 379 3.99 -6.03 -7.28
C GLY A 379 4.11 -5.14 -8.53
N LEU A 380 4.25 -3.81 -8.42
CA LEU A 380 4.46 -2.97 -9.62
C LEU A 380 5.68 -3.40 -10.46
N ASP A 381 6.74 -3.86 -9.79
CA ASP A 381 7.98 -4.33 -10.42
C ASP A 381 7.82 -5.64 -11.19
N GLU A 382 6.71 -6.35 -11.01
CA GLU A 382 6.39 -7.56 -11.75
C GLU A 382 5.91 -7.26 -13.17
N ILE A 383 5.49 -6.02 -13.43
CA ILE A 383 5.19 -5.53 -14.77
C ILE A 383 6.50 -5.18 -15.48
N VAL A 384 6.74 -5.86 -16.59
CA VAL A 384 8.02 -5.76 -17.32
C VAL A 384 8.10 -4.57 -18.25
N ASP A 385 7.01 -4.23 -18.93
CA ASP A 385 6.95 -3.02 -19.75
C ASP A 385 6.94 -1.76 -18.87
N PRO A 386 7.97 -0.91 -18.92
CA PRO A 386 8.02 0.32 -18.12
C PRO A 386 6.88 1.28 -18.46
N GLU A 387 6.36 1.28 -19.69
CA GLU A 387 5.25 2.19 -20.04
C GLU A 387 3.93 1.72 -19.41
N THR A 388 3.72 0.41 -19.32
CA THR A 388 2.61 -0.19 -18.57
C THR A 388 2.73 0.12 -17.08
N ARG A 389 3.92 0.02 -16.48
CA ARG A 389 4.15 0.48 -15.08
C ARG A 389 3.75 1.94 -14.87
N ARG A 390 4.21 2.83 -15.76
CA ARG A 390 3.87 4.26 -15.71
C ARG A 390 2.37 4.49 -15.86
N ARG A 391 1.69 3.72 -16.71
CA ARG A 391 0.24 3.79 -16.86
C ARG A 391 -0.48 3.45 -15.57
N VAL A 392 -0.11 2.35 -14.91
CA VAL A 392 -0.68 1.96 -13.60
C VAL A 392 -0.47 3.08 -12.58
N LEU A 393 0.74 3.65 -12.50
CA LEU A 393 1.03 4.78 -11.62
C LEU A 393 0.17 6.02 -11.91
N ARG A 394 -0.04 6.38 -13.19
CA ARG A 394 -0.94 7.48 -13.58
C ARG A 394 -2.38 7.18 -13.21
N THR A 395 -2.85 5.94 -13.41
CA THR A 395 -4.20 5.52 -13.04
C THR A 395 -4.42 5.69 -11.53
N LEU A 396 -3.50 5.21 -10.70
CA LEU A 396 -3.57 5.37 -9.24
C LEU A 396 -3.51 6.84 -8.80
N ALA A 397 -2.57 7.62 -9.36
CA ALA A 397 -2.42 9.03 -9.05
C ALA A 397 -3.66 9.86 -9.42
N SER A 398 -4.28 9.55 -10.57
CA SER A 398 -5.51 10.23 -11.01
C SER A 398 -6.76 9.81 -10.22
N ALA A 399 -6.75 8.61 -9.63
CA ALA A 399 -7.84 8.11 -8.80
C ALA A 399 -7.79 8.63 -7.36
N SER A 400 -6.66 9.18 -6.93
CA SER A 400 -6.49 9.80 -5.61
C SER A 400 -7.52 10.91 -5.40
N SER A 401 -8.33 10.77 -4.34
CA SER A 401 -9.44 11.66 -4.05
C SER A 401 -9.85 11.56 -2.58
N PRO A 402 -10.71 12.45 -2.06
CA PRO A 402 -11.26 12.28 -0.71
C PRO A 402 -11.97 10.93 -0.50
N ALA A 403 -12.44 10.28 -1.58
CA ALA A 403 -13.08 8.98 -1.58
C ALA A 403 -12.13 7.79 -1.78
N ARG A 404 -10.87 8.02 -2.20
CA ARG A 404 -9.89 6.96 -2.48
C ARG A 404 -8.46 7.39 -2.13
N ARG A 405 -7.78 6.52 -1.40
CA ARG A 405 -6.34 6.59 -1.11
C ARG A 405 -5.69 5.32 -1.66
N PHE A 406 -4.43 5.36 -2.05
CA PHE A 406 -3.69 4.14 -2.41
C PHE A 406 -2.36 3.98 -1.67
N VAL A 407 -1.96 2.72 -1.54
CA VAL A 407 -0.66 2.29 -1.04
C VAL A 407 -0.11 1.27 -2.03
N LEU A 408 1.02 1.58 -2.63
CA LEU A 408 1.64 0.76 -3.66
C LEU A 408 2.94 0.15 -3.15
N CYS A 409 3.07 -1.17 -3.22
CA CYS A 409 4.30 -1.87 -2.89
C CYS A 409 5.09 -2.24 -4.16
N THR A 410 6.41 -2.03 -4.14
CA THR A 410 7.29 -2.42 -5.25
C THR A 410 8.72 -2.68 -4.82
N ARG A 411 9.52 -3.37 -5.64
CA ARG A 411 10.99 -3.39 -5.52
C ARG A 411 11.59 -2.05 -5.97
N PRO A 412 12.88 -1.79 -5.65
CA PRO A 412 13.55 -0.58 -6.14
C PRO A 412 13.41 -0.46 -7.66
N LEU A 413 12.71 0.58 -8.10
CA LEU A 413 12.61 1.01 -9.49
C LEU A 413 13.38 2.32 -9.65
N PRO A 414 13.77 2.71 -10.88
CA PRO A 414 14.35 4.03 -11.11
C PRO A 414 13.43 5.15 -10.61
N ASP A 415 13.99 6.13 -9.89
CA ASP A 415 13.23 7.24 -9.28
C ASP A 415 12.25 7.91 -10.25
N HIS A 416 12.71 8.16 -11.49
CA HIS A 416 11.89 8.78 -12.55
C HIS A 416 10.63 7.99 -12.95
N GLU A 417 10.58 6.68 -12.70
CA GLU A 417 9.37 5.89 -12.89
C GLU A 417 8.40 6.12 -11.73
N LEU A 418 8.89 6.11 -10.49
CA LEU A 418 8.09 6.36 -9.29
C LEU A 418 7.62 7.82 -9.20
N ASP A 419 8.36 8.77 -9.78
CA ASP A 419 7.98 10.20 -9.89
C ASP A 419 6.69 10.41 -10.68
N VAL A 420 6.28 9.44 -11.50
CA VAL A 420 5.01 9.48 -12.24
C VAL A 420 3.79 9.46 -11.30
N ALA A 421 3.93 8.91 -10.09
CA ALA A 421 2.88 8.96 -9.07
C ALA A 421 2.59 10.40 -8.59
N GLY A 422 3.54 11.32 -8.79
CA GLY A 422 3.47 12.73 -8.39
C GLY A 422 4.06 13.01 -7.01
N ASP A 423 4.55 14.24 -6.80
CA ASP A 423 5.33 14.63 -5.61
C ASP A 423 4.52 14.62 -4.29
N ARG A 424 3.19 14.48 -4.36
CA ARG A 424 2.33 14.35 -3.17
C ARG A 424 2.32 12.92 -2.62
N VAL A 425 2.76 11.95 -3.41
CA VAL A 425 2.82 10.54 -3.01
C VAL A 425 4.09 10.32 -2.22
N ARG A 426 3.92 9.98 -0.94
CA ARG A 426 5.06 9.74 -0.06
C ARG A 426 5.72 8.43 -0.42
N ARG A 427 7.03 8.35 -0.27
CA ARG A 427 7.79 7.14 -0.54
C ARG A 427 8.44 6.65 0.72
N TYR A 428 8.35 5.35 0.96
CA TYR A 428 8.96 4.71 2.11
C TYR A 428 9.80 3.51 1.67
N ASP A 429 10.95 3.30 2.29
CA ASP A 429 11.64 2.02 2.36
C ASP A 429 11.05 1.19 3.51
N LEU A 430 10.63 -0.04 3.22
CA LEU A 430 10.31 -1.04 4.24
C LEU A 430 11.61 -1.73 4.66
N ARG A 431 12.04 -1.47 5.90
CA ARG A 431 13.33 -1.95 6.39
C ARG A 431 13.33 -3.46 6.64
N PRO A 432 14.48 -4.14 6.51
CA PRO A 432 14.65 -5.47 7.09
C PRO A 432 14.34 -5.43 8.59
N LEU A 433 13.99 -6.58 9.16
CA LEU A 433 13.78 -6.73 10.60
C LEU A 433 15.01 -6.21 11.36
N GLY A 434 14.79 -5.39 12.38
CA GLY A 434 15.79 -5.07 13.40
C GLY A 434 16.31 -6.33 14.09
N ALA A 435 17.42 -6.21 14.84
CA ALA A 435 17.93 -7.35 15.62
C ALA A 435 16.88 -7.84 16.63
N ASP A 436 16.30 -6.90 17.39
CA ASP A 436 15.29 -7.21 18.40
C ASP A 436 13.99 -7.73 17.76
N GLN A 437 13.56 -7.12 16.65
CA GLN A 437 12.41 -7.59 15.87
C GLN A 437 12.61 -9.01 15.30
N LEU A 438 13.84 -9.38 14.92
CA LEU A 438 14.15 -10.73 14.45
C LEU A 438 14.05 -11.74 15.60
N ASP A 439 14.59 -11.42 16.77
CA ASP A 439 14.54 -12.30 17.92
C ASP A 439 13.07 -12.48 18.40
N GLU A 440 12.27 -11.40 18.43
CA GLU A 440 10.83 -11.47 18.71
C GLU A 440 10.06 -12.26 17.64
N PHE A 441 10.41 -12.11 16.35
CA PHE A 441 9.80 -12.86 15.26
C PHE A 441 10.01 -14.36 15.45
N CYS A 442 11.24 -14.77 15.78
CA CYS A 442 11.60 -16.15 16.03
C CYS A 442 10.85 -16.74 17.22
N GLU A 443 10.75 -15.98 18.32
CA GLU A 443 10.02 -16.42 19.52
C GLU A 443 8.52 -16.63 19.22
N ARG A 444 7.85 -15.65 18.60
CA ARG A 444 6.44 -15.77 18.21
C ARG A 444 6.20 -16.96 17.29
N TRP A 445 7.08 -17.15 16.31
CA TRP A 445 6.99 -18.27 15.38
C TRP A 445 7.09 -19.62 16.10
N LEU A 446 8.13 -19.80 16.92
CA LEU A 446 8.37 -21.05 17.63
C LEU A 446 7.26 -21.36 18.64
N GLY A 447 6.74 -20.33 19.33
CA GLY A 447 5.58 -20.46 20.21
C GLY A 447 4.32 -20.88 19.48
N ALA A 448 4.02 -20.26 18.34
CA ALA A 448 2.86 -20.62 17.54
C ALA A 448 2.98 -22.01 16.87
N THR A 449 4.20 -22.53 16.70
CA THR A 449 4.45 -23.93 16.28
C THR A 449 4.49 -24.94 17.45
N GLY A 450 4.21 -24.52 18.68
CA GLY A 450 4.06 -25.40 19.85
C GLY A 450 5.36 -25.71 20.60
N ALA A 451 6.40 -24.87 20.49
CA ALA A 451 7.61 -25.03 21.30
C ALA A 451 7.30 -24.83 22.80
N GLY A 452 7.79 -25.73 23.66
CA GLY A 452 7.55 -25.66 25.11
C GLY A 452 8.19 -24.46 25.80
N ASP A 453 9.40 -24.06 25.37
CA ASP A 453 10.05 -22.79 25.75
C ASP A 453 10.47 -22.04 24.47
N PRO A 454 9.60 -21.15 23.95
CA PRO A 454 9.85 -20.41 22.71
C PRO A 454 11.09 -19.52 22.78
N ALA A 455 11.37 -18.91 23.93
CA ALA A 455 12.50 -18.02 24.12
C ALA A 455 13.83 -18.79 24.09
N ALA A 456 13.90 -19.98 24.72
CA ALA A 456 15.09 -20.84 24.64
C ALA A 456 15.31 -21.41 23.23
N ALA A 457 14.24 -21.79 22.55
CA ALA A 457 14.32 -22.26 21.17
C ALA A 457 14.79 -21.15 20.22
N ALA A 458 14.29 -19.91 20.39
CA ALA A 458 14.74 -18.74 19.62
C ALA A 458 16.22 -18.44 19.83
N ARG A 459 16.73 -18.49 21.07
CA ARG A 459 18.18 -18.33 21.36
C ARG A 459 19.04 -19.41 20.68
N THR A 460 18.56 -20.66 20.68
CA THR A 460 19.23 -21.77 20.00
C THR A 460 19.31 -21.54 18.50
N PHE A 461 18.19 -21.12 17.88
CA PHE A 461 18.13 -20.79 16.47
C PHE A 461 19.03 -19.60 16.11
N THR A 462 19.00 -18.51 16.89
CA THR A 462 19.87 -17.34 16.71
C THR A 462 21.36 -17.74 16.76
N THR A 463 21.75 -18.64 17.66
CA THR A 463 23.12 -19.18 17.71
C THR A 463 23.46 -19.98 16.44
N ALA A 464 22.51 -20.74 15.89
CA ALA A 464 22.70 -21.45 14.64
C ALA A 464 22.88 -20.49 13.44
N LEU A 465 22.14 -19.37 13.42
CA LEU A 465 22.29 -18.32 12.40
C LEU A 465 23.70 -17.71 12.40
N ASP A 466 24.25 -17.46 13.59
CA ASP A 466 25.59 -16.91 13.75
C ASP A 466 26.67 -17.89 13.28
N ARG A 467 26.56 -19.16 13.67
CA ARG A 467 27.50 -20.22 13.23
C ARG A 467 27.52 -20.41 11.72
N ALA A 468 26.36 -20.30 11.07
CA ALA A 468 26.25 -20.40 9.61
C ALA A 468 26.57 -19.09 8.88
N GLY A 469 26.77 -17.97 9.60
CA GLY A 469 27.05 -16.66 9.00
C GLY A 469 25.86 -16.06 8.23
N VAL A 470 24.63 -16.46 8.56
CA VAL A 470 23.41 -16.05 7.84
C VAL A 470 22.48 -15.16 8.67
N ARG A 471 22.89 -14.72 9.87
CA ARG A 471 22.09 -13.78 10.70
C ARG A 471 21.71 -12.49 9.94
N GLY A 472 22.62 -11.95 9.12
CA GLY A 472 22.32 -10.80 8.26
C GLY A 472 21.24 -11.09 7.21
N LEU A 473 21.23 -12.29 6.63
CA LEU A 473 20.20 -12.71 5.67
C LEU A 473 18.85 -12.90 6.35
N ALA A 474 18.83 -13.47 7.56
CA ALA A 474 17.63 -13.71 8.36
C ALA A 474 16.87 -12.43 8.73
N ARG A 475 17.47 -11.24 8.59
CA ARG A 475 16.75 -9.96 8.74
C ARG A 475 15.70 -9.73 7.65
N THR A 476 15.78 -10.44 6.53
CA THR A 476 14.74 -10.40 5.49
C THR A 476 13.61 -11.38 5.87
N PRO A 477 12.34 -10.95 5.98
CA PRO A 477 11.24 -11.81 6.44
C PRO A 477 11.11 -13.16 5.73
N LEU A 478 11.32 -13.19 4.40
CA LEU A 478 11.32 -14.45 3.64
C LEU A 478 12.45 -15.39 4.08
N MET A 479 13.67 -14.87 4.26
CA MET A 479 14.82 -15.67 4.69
C MET A 479 14.65 -16.16 6.12
N ALA A 480 14.14 -15.31 7.02
CA ALA A 480 13.78 -15.70 8.39
C ALA A 480 12.82 -16.90 8.38
N THR A 481 11.76 -16.79 7.57
CA THR A 481 10.72 -17.82 7.43
C THR A 481 11.30 -19.14 6.89
N MET A 482 12.15 -19.08 5.85
CA MET A 482 12.78 -20.27 5.28
C MET A 482 13.74 -20.94 6.27
N LEU A 483 14.61 -20.15 6.93
CA LEU A 483 15.58 -20.66 7.90
C LEU A 483 14.90 -21.25 9.15
N LEU A 484 13.84 -20.61 9.66
CA LEU A 484 13.02 -21.16 10.73
C LEU A 484 12.34 -22.46 10.29
N GLY A 485 11.77 -22.48 9.08
CA GLY A 485 11.16 -23.69 8.51
C GLY A 485 12.13 -24.87 8.41
N LEU A 486 13.38 -24.60 8.01
CA LEU A 486 14.46 -25.59 7.99
C LEU A 486 14.80 -26.06 9.42
N HIS A 487 14.98 -25.14 10.36
CA HIS A 487 15.35 -25.47 11.74
C HIS A 487 14.26 -26.24 12.49
N VAL A 488 12.98 -25.89 12.28
CA VAL A 488 11.83 -26.60 12.88
C VAL A 488 11.69 -28.00 12.27
N SER A 489 12.07 -28.18 11.00
CA SER A 489 12.02 -29.50 10.36
C SER A 489 13.12 -30.44 10.85
N ASP A 490 14.33 -29.92 11.07
CA ASP A 490 15.44 -30.65 11.70
C ASP A 490 16.34 -29.67 12.46
N SER A 491 16.20 -29.65 13.78
CA SER A 491 16.97 -28.74 14.64
C SER A 491 18.41 -29.17 14.85
N SER A 492 18.76 -30.40 14.48
CA SER A 492 20.11 -30.97 14.62
C SER A 492 20.99 -30.71 13.40
N ALA A 493 20.37 -30.52 12.22
CA ALA A 493 21.09 -30.22 10.99
C ALA A 493 21.69 -28.80 11.02
N PRO A 494 22.91 -28.61 10.49
CA PRO A 494 23.48 -27.28 10.33
C PRO A 494 22.68 -26.46 9.30
N LEU A 495 22.51 -25.17 9.57
CA LEU A 495 21.87 -24.26 8.62
C LEU A 495 22.75 -24.06 7.37
N PRO A 496 22.15 -23.96 6.17
CA PRO A 496 22.90 -23.73 4.94
C PRO A 496 23.56 -22.35 4.94
N THR A 497 24.70 -22.25 4.25
CA THR A 497 25.47 -21.00 4.12
C THR A 497 25.08 -20.22 2.87
N GLY A 498 25.16 -18.89 2.96
CA GLY A 498 24.86 -18.00 1.85
C GLY A 498 23.39 -18.00 1.44
N ARG A 499 23.04 -17.10 0.52
CA ARG A 499 21.64 -16.96 0.10
C ARG A 499 21.16 -18.15 -0.73
N SER A 500 21.92 -18.53 -1.75
CA SER A 500 21.55 -19.62 -2.68
C SER A 500 21.45 -20.98 -1.99
N GLY A 501 22.30 -21.25 -0.98
CA GLY A 501 22.22 -22.47 -0.17
C GLY A 501 20.92 -22.59 0.62
N VAL A 502 20.43 -21.48 1.19
CA VAL A 502 19.13 -21.44 1.89
C VAL A 502 17.99 -21.78 0.94
N PHE A 503 17.98 -21.19 -0.25
CA PHE A 503 16.96 -21.50 -1.28
C PHE A 503 17.03 -22.96 -1.73
N ALA A 504 18.23 -23.49 -1.98
CA ALA A 504 18.41 -24.88 -2.39
C ALA A 504 17.86 -25.85 -1.33
N ARG A 505 18.32 -25.74 -0.08
CA ARG A 505 17.87 -26.62 1.01
C ARG A 505 16.37 -26.47 1.30
N PHE A 506 15.83 -25.26 1.18
CA PHE A 506 14.39 -25.03 1.34
C PHE A 506 13.55 -25.72 0.25
N VAL A 507 13.97 -25.63 -1.02
CA VAL A 507 13.29 -26.33 -2.11
C VAL A 507 13.43 -27.85 -1.98
N GLU A 508 14.57 -28.33 -1.49
CA GLU A 508 14.75 -29.75 -1.15
C GLU A 508 13.79 -30.20 -0.04
N LEU A 509 13.66 -29.43 1.04
CA LEU A 509 12.69 -29.71 2.11
C LEU A 509 11.25 -29.81 1.56
N LEU A 510 10.87 -28.90 0.66
CA LEU A 510 9.56 -28.95 0.00
C LEU A 510 9.41 -30.20 -0.88
N SER A 511 10.47 -30.61 -1.58
CA SER A 511 10.49 -31.84 -2.37
C SER A 511 10.39 -33.10 -1.49
N GLU A 512 11.10 -33.16 -0.36
CA GLU A 512 11.01 -34.24 0.62
C GLU A 512 9.57 -34.41 1.13
N ARG A 513 8.89 -33.29 1.43
CA ARG A 513 7.48 -33.28 1.85
C ARG A 513 6.54 -33.70 0.72
N PHE A 514 6.78 -33.23 -0.50
CA PHE A 514 6.01 -33.63 -1.68
C PHE A 514 6.05 -35.15 -1.90
N HIS A 515 7.22 -35.78 -1.71
CA HIS A 515 7.42 -37.23 -1.84
C HIS A 515 7.24 -38.04 -0.54
N ALA A 516 6.61 -37.48 0.50
CA ALA A 516 6.38 -38.18 1.76
C ALA A 516 5.59 -39.49 1.56
N ARG A 517 5.90 -40.54 2.33
CA ARG A 517 5.24 -41.86 2.21
C ARG A 517 3.83 -41.92 2.84
N GLY A 518 3.48 -40.94 3.67
CA GLY A 518 2.19 -40.90 4.37
C GLY A 518 1.02 -40.45 3.47
N PRO A 519 -0.21 -40.43 4.02
CA PRO A 519 -1.43 -40.04 3.27
C PRO A 519 -1.34 -38.66 2.62
N GLY A 520 -0.50 -37.76 3.15
CA GLY A 520 -0.31 -36.41 2.62
C GLY A 520 0.63 -36.29 1.41
N GLY A 521 1.44 -37.32 1.10
CA GLY A 521 2.40 -37.26 0.02
C GLY A 521 1.81 -37.56 -1.35
N ILE A 522 2.49 -37.11 -2.41
CA ILE A 522 1.94 -37.11 -3.76
C ILE A 522 1.62 -38.52 -4.27
N HIS A 523 2.47 -39.52 -4.01
CA HIS A 523 2.25 -40.88 -4.51
C HIS A 523 1.00 -41.53 -3.91
N ALA A 524 0.72 -41.31 -2.63
CA ALA A 524 -0.51 -41.80 -1.99
C ALA A 524 -1.76 -41.11 -2.57
N GLN A 525 -1.66 -39.81 -2.85
CA GLN A 525 -2.75 -39.01 -3.43
C GLN A 525 -2.99 -39.33 -4.91
N THR A 526 -1.94 -39.55 -5.70
CA THR A 526 -2.03 -40.01 -7.09
C THR A 526 -2.74 -41.35 -7.16
N ARG A 527 -2.39 -42.28 -6.26
CA ARG A 527 -3.09 -43.56 -6.15
C ARG A 527 -4.57 -43.35 -5.82
N ALA A 528 -4.87 -42.62 -4.75
CA ALA A 528 -6.25 -42.35 -4.33
C ALA A 528 -7.11 -41.68 -5.43
N ALA A 529 -6.53 -40.76 -6.21
CA ALA A 529 -7.23 -40.04 -7.27
C ALA A 529 -7.48 -40.88 -8.54
N LEU A 530 -6.53 -41.75 -8.90
CA LEU A 530 -6.48 -42.35 -10.23
C LEU A 530 -6.51 -43.88 -10.26
N GLU A 531 -6.49 -44.59 -9.12
CA GLU A 531 -6.49 -46.06 -9.08
C GLU A 531 -7.69 -46.70 -9.78
N ARG A 532 -8.85 -46.02 -9.76
CA ARG A 532 -10.09 -46.46 -10.42
C ARG A 532 -9.95 -46.64 -11.94
N TYR A 533 -8.93 -46.03 -12.54
CA TYR A 533 -8.65 -46.11 -13.98
C TYR A 533 -7.64 -47.21 -14.34
N GLY A 534 -7.15 -47.96 -13.36
CA GLY A 534 -6.28 -49.13 -13.56
C GLY A 534 -4.77 -48.84 -13.43
N PRO A 535 -3.95 -49.91 -13.39
CA PRO A 535 -2.53 -49.82 -13.06
C PRO A 535 -1.68 -49.08 -14.10
N GLU A 536 -2.05 -49.17 -15.39
CA GLU A 536 -1.30 -48.48 -16.46
C GLU A 536 -1.48 -46.96 -16.40
N VAL A 537 -2.68 -46.48 -16.06
CA VAL A 537 -2.95 -45.05 -15.84
C VAL A 537 -2.16 -44.53 -14.66
N LEU A 538 -2.08 -45.30 -13.57
CA LEU A 538 -1.25 -44.96 -12.42
C LEU A 538 0.22 -44.84 -12.79
N ARG A 539 0.76 -45.75 -13.60
CA ARG A 539 2.15 -45.70 -14.07
C ARG A 539 2.44 -44.43 -14.88
N VAL A 540 1.53 -44.04 -15.79
CA VAL A 540 1.66 -42.80 -16.56
C VAL A 540 1.55 -41.57 -15.66
N ALA A 541 0.62 -41.57 -14.71
CA ALA A 541 0.45 -40.48 -13.74
C ALA A 541 1.66 -40.34 -12.81
N GLU A 542 2.26 -41.44 -12.35
CA GLU A 542 3.50 -41.42 -11.56
C GLU A 542 4.67 -40.85 -12.36
N THR A 543 4.75 -41.15 -13.66
CA THR A 543 5.74 -40.55 -14.57
C THR A 543 5.52 -39.04 -14.72
N ALA A 544 4.27 -38.61 -14.86
CA ALA A 544 3.92 -37.19 -14.91
C ALA A 544 4.27 -36.47 -13.60
N VAL A 545 3.96 -37.08 -12.45
CA VAL A 545 4.29 -36.56 -11.12
C VAL A 545 5.79 -36.40 -10.94
N ALA A 546 6.60 -37.37 -11.39
CA ALA A 546 8.06 -37.27 -11.35
C ALA A 546 8.61 -36.08 -12.17
N ARG A 547 7.89 -35.65 -13.21
CA ARG A 547 8.27 -34.52 -14.07
C ARG A 547 7.82 -33.15 -13.53
N ILE A 548 6.91 -33.11 -12.56
CA ILE A 548 6.37 -31.85 -12.01
C ILE A 548 7.48 -30.87 -11.59
N PRO A 549 8.52 -31.27 -10.81
CA PRO A 549 9.57 -30.34 -10.40
C PRO A 549 10.29 -29.65 -11.57
N ASP A 550 10.56 -30.38 -12.66
CA ASP A 550 11.19 -29.83 -13.85
C ASP A 550 10.26 -28.86 -14.60
N VAL A 551 8.97 -29.19 -14.71
CA VAL A 551 7.97 -28.30 -15.33
C VAL A 551 7.82 -27.00 -14.54
N VAL A 552 7.86 -27.07 -13.20
CA VAL A 552 7.83 -25.87 -12.34
C VAL A 552 9.05 -24.99 -12.58
N GLU A 553 10.23 -25.57 -12.73
CA GLU A 553 11.45 -24.84 -13.09
C GLU A 553 11.38 -24.20 -14.49
N GLU A 554 10.86 -24.92 -15.49
CA GLU A 554 10.64 -24.38 -16.83
C GLU A 554 9.67 -23.20 -16.82
N LEU A 555 8.59 -23.31 -16.04
CA LEU A 555 7.64 -22.21 -15.83
C LEU A 555 8.34 -21.00 -15.20
N ALA A 556 9.24 -21.22 -14.24
CA ALA A 556 10.00 -20.14 -13.61
C ALA A 556 10.87 -19.38 -14.63
N VAL A 557 11.51 -20.08 -15.58
CA VAL A 557 12.29 -19.45 -16.65
C VAL A 557 11.41 -18.53 -17.52
N ARG A 558 10.23 -18.99 -17.93
CA ARG A 558 9.30 -18.21 -18.74
C ARG A 558 8.79 -16.97 -18.01
N GLN A 559 8.38 -17.13 -16.75
CA GLN A 559 7.93 -16.00 -15.93
C GLN A 559 9.06 -15.02 -15.57
N ASN A 560 10.30 -15.49 -15.45
CA ASN A 560 11.45 -14.62 -15.24
C ASN A 560 11.74 -13.76 -16.47
N ARG A 561 11.56 -14.32 -17.68
CA ARG A 561 11.68 -13.61 -18.97
C ARG A 561 10.47 -12.73 -19.31
N ALA A 562 9.44 -12.74 -18.47
CA ALA A 562 8.20 -12.00 -18.65
C ALA A 562 7.36 -12.45 -19.86
N ASP A 563 7.41 -13.74 -20.17
CA ASP A 563 6.50 -14.31 -21.15
C ASP A 563 5.08 -14.27 -20.58
N ASP A 564 4.11 -13.78 -21.35
CA ASP A 564 2.69 -13.81 -20.99
C ASP A 564 2.17 -15.25 -21.07
N VAL A 565 2.38 -16.00 -19.99
CA VAL A 565 2.09 -17.44 -19.91
C VAL A 565 1.04 -17.68 -18.85
N ASN A 566 -0.08 -18.30 -19.27
CA ASN A 566 -1.01 -18.92 -18.34
C ASN A 566 -0.35 -20.16 -17.72
N ALA A 567 0.03 -20.07 -16.44
CA ALA A 567 0.80 -21.11 -15.77
C ALA A 567 0.04 -22.44 -15.66
N ALA A 568 -1.26 -22.41 -15.32
CA ALA A 568 -2.10 -23.61 -15.27
C ALA A 568 -2.11 -24.36 -16.61
N ARG A 569 -2.34 -23.64 -17.71
CA ARG A 569 -2.35 -24.21 -19.06
C ARG A 569 -0.97 -24.71 -19.49
N PHE A 570 0.09 -23.98 -19.16
CA PHE A 570 1.46 -24.40 -19.47
C PHE A 570 1.81 -25.73 -18.78
N VAL A 571 1.52 -25.84 -17.49
CA VAL A 571 1.83 -27.02 -16.69
C VAL A 571 1.02 -28.23 -17.16
N ALA A 572 -0.28 -28.07 -17.40
CA ALA A 572 -1.14 -29.14 -17.91
C ALA A 572 -0.66 -29.65 -19.27
N ALA A 573 -0.30 -28.75 -20.19
CA ALA A 573 0.21 -29.09 -21.53
C ALA A 573 1.61 -29.73 -21.51
N ALA A 574 2.41 -29.47 -20.47
CA ALA A 574 3.75 -30.04 -20.34
C ALA A 574 3.73 -31.50 -19.87
N LEU A 575 2.63 -31.99 -19.29
CA LEU A 575 2.49 -33.33 -18.74
C LEU A 575 1.63 -34.23 -19.63
N VAL A 576 2.00 -35.51 -19.74
CA VAL A 576 1.26 -36.48 -20.56
C VAL A 576 0.00 -36.92 -19.82
N ARG A 577 -1.17 -36.58 -20.38
CA ARG A 577 -2.47 -37.04 -19.88
C ARG A 577 -2.70 -38.52 -20.25
N PRO A 578 -3.05 -39.40 -19.30
CA PRO A 578 -3.42 -40.79 -19.61
C PRO A 578 -4.81 -40.90 -20.28
N GLU A 579 -4.95 -41.68 -21.35
CA GLU A 579 -6.25 -42.09 -21.93
C GLU A 579 -6.79 -43.28 -21.11
N PRO A 580 -7.68 -43.07 -20.12
CA PRO A 580 -9.06 -42.62 -20.30
C PRO A 580 -9.46 -41.43 -19.38
N VAL A 581 -8.49 -40.72 -18.81
CA VAL A 581 -8.75 -39.63 -17.86
C VAL A 581 -9.24 -38.40 -18.63
N ALA A 582 -10.43 -37.91 -18.30
CA ALA A 582 -10.98 -36.69 -18.91
C ALA A 582 -10.07 -35.47 -18.64
N GLU A 583 -10.00 -34.53 -19.59
CA GLU A 583 -9.14 -33.35 -19.50
C GLU A 583 -9.39 -32.54 -18.21
N ALA A 584 -10.64 -32.27 -17.87
CA ALA A 584 -10.98 -31.55 -16.63
C ALA A 584 -10.46 -32.25 -15.37
N VAL A 585 -10.59 -33.58 -15.30
CA VAL A 585 -10.11 -34.38 -14.14
C VAL A 585 -8.58 -34.37 -14.07
N TRP A 586 -7.92 -34.42 -15.23
CA TRP A 586 -6.47 -34.34 -15.30
C TRP A 586 -5.94 -32.96 -14.91
N ASP A 587 -6.57 -31.89 -15.40
CA ASP A 587 -6.19 -30.52 -15.09
C ASP A 587 -6.34 -30.21 -13.60
N ASP A 588 -7.42 -30.68 -12.97
CA ASP A 588 -7.63 -30.55 -11.52
C ASP A 588 -6.57 -31.34 -10.73
N PHE A 589 -6.30 -32.58 -11.13
CA PHE A 589 -5.25 -33.40 -10.52
C PHE A 589 -3.87 -32.73 -10.65
N VAL A 590 -3.49 -32.25 -11.83
CA VAL A 590 -2.20 -31.59 -12.07
C VAL A 590 -2.11 -30.30 -11.26
N ARG A 591 -3.18 -29.49 -11.23
CA ARG A 591 -3.24 -28.26 -10.44
C ARG A 591 -2.99 -28.54 -8.96
N ASP A 592 -3.67 -29.54 -8.41
CA ASP A 592 -3.52 -29.93 -7.01
C ASP A 592 -2.14 -30.55 -6.72
N ALA A 593 -1.62 -31.37 -7.63
CA ALA A 593 -0.27 -31.92 -7.52
C ALA A 593 0.79 -30.82 -7.53
N VAL A 594 0.67 -29.81 -8.40
CA VAL A 594 1.62 -28.69 -8.49
C VAL A 594 1.51 -27.77 -7.28
N ARG A 595 0.32 -27.50 -6.75
CA ARG A 595 0.15 -26.76 -5.49
C ARG A 595 0.83 -27.45 -4.31
N ARG A 596 0.77 -28.79 -4.27
CA ARG A 596 1.41 -29.61 -3.23
C ARG A 596 2.94 -29.57 -3.25
N THR A 597 3.55 -29.11 -4.34
CA THR A 597 5.01 -28.85 -4.36
C THR A 597 5.42 -27.80 -3.33
N GLY A 598 4.48 -26.99 -2.83
CA GLY A 598 4.77 -25.92 -1.89
C GLY A 598 5.29 -24.64 -2.57
N LEU A 599 5.46 -24.64 -3.90
CA LEU A 599 6.06 -23.53 -4.64
C LEU A 599 5.02 -22.63 -5.32
N LEU A 600 3.82 -23.15 -5.63
CA LEU A 600 2.74 -22.44 -6.33
C LEU A 600 1.42 -22.44 -5.55
N VAL A 601 0.63 -21.39 -5.77
CA VAL A 601 -0.61 -21.09 -5.04
C VAL A 601 -1.74 -20.64 -5.99
N GLY A 602 -2.98 -20.75 -5.54
CA GLY A 602 -4.16 -20.28 -6.28
C GLY A 602 -4.48 -21.15 -7.50
N ASP A 603 -5.63 -20.90 -8.14
CA ASP A 603 -6.05 -21.67 -9.33
C ASP A 603 -5.18 -21.37 -10.55
N ASP A 604 -4.71 -20.12 -10.66
CA ASP A 604 -3.83 -19.66 -11.73
C ASP A 604 -2.38 -20.17 -11.60
N LEU A 605 -2.05 -20.96 -10.57
CA LEU A 605 -0.70 -21.46 -10.29
C LEU A 605 0.38 -20.36 -10.31
N ARG A 606 0.31 -19.44 -9.34
CA ARG A 606 1.31 -18.37 -9.17
C ARG A 606 2.36 -18.80 -8.17
N PHE A 607 3.64 -18.47 -8.40
CA PHE A 607 4.64 -18.69 -7.35
C PHE A 607 4.32 -17.84 -6.13
N PHE A 608 4.46 -18.40 -4.93
CA PHE A 608 4.14 -17.65 -3.71
C PHE A 608 5.11 -16.48 -3.47
N HIS A 609 6.29 -16.49 -4.10
CA HIS A 609 7.23 -15.37 -4.03
C HIS A 609 8.11 -15.24 -5.28
N ARG A 610 8.25 -14.01 -5.82
CA ARG A 610 9.01 -13.71 -7.05
C ARG A 610 10.50 -14.09 -6.98
N THR A 611 11.13 -14.06 -5.81
CA THR A 611 12.55 -14.51 -5.68
C THR A 611 12.74 -16.00 -5.87
N LEU A 612 11.70 -16.83 -5.64
CA LEU A 612 11.76 -18.25 -5.98
C LEU A 612 11.77 -18.44 -7.49
N VAL A 613 11.03 -17.62 -8.23
CA VAL A 613 11.07 -17.61 -9.71
C VAL A 613 12.51 -17.38 -10.18
N GLU A 614 13.19 -16.37 -9.64
CA GLU A 614 14.57 -16.05 -9.99
C GLU A 614 15.54 -17.21 -9.67
N PHE A 615 15.41 -17.80 -8.47
CA PHE A 615 16.24 -18.93 -8.05
C PHE A 615 16.02 -20.17 -8.92
N LEU A 616 14.76 -20.57 -9.15
CA LEU A 616 14.41 -21.75 -9.95
C LEU A 616 14.76 -21.55 -11.42
N ALA A 617 14.57 -20.35 -11.96
CA ALA A 617 15.00 -20.01 -13.31
C ALA A 617 16.52 -20.11 -13.45
N ALA A 618 17.28 -19.57 -12.48
CA ALA A 618 18.73 -19.67 -12.49
C ALA A 618 19.21 -21.11 -12.38
N ARG A 619 18.59 -21.91 -11.49
CA ARG A 619 18.87 -23.34 -11.32
C ARG A 619 18.61 -24.13 -12.61
N HIS A 620 17.49 -23.87 -13.29
CA HIS A 620 17.12 -24.53 -14.54
C HIS A 620 18.08 -24.17 -15.68
N VAL A 621 18.33 -22.87 -15.89
CA VAL A 621 19.28 -22.39 -16.91
C VAL A 621 20.68 -22.93 -16.65
N ALA A 622 21.03 -23.13 -15.38
CA ALA A 622 22.28 -23.76 -14.95
C ALA A 622 22.29 -25.30 -15.07
N LYS A 623 21.30 -25.94 -15.71
CA LYS A 623 21.45 -27.34 -16.15
C LYS A 623 22.25 -27.44 -17.45
N ASP A 624 22.13 -26.45 -18.35
CA ASP A 624 22.83 -26.40 -19.64
C ASP A 624 23.99 -25.38 -19.61
N GLU A 625 25.22 -25.82 -19.86
CA GLU A 625 26.43 -24.98 -19.77
C GLU A 625 26.39 -23.78 -20.73
N ALA A 626 25.94 -23.99 -21.96
CA ALA A 626 25.89 -22.94 -22.97
C ALA A 626 24.81 -21.89 -22.65
N ALA A 627 23.63 -22.33 -22.19
CA ALA A 627 22.53 -21.46 -21.80
C ALA A 627 22.91 -20.58 -20.59
N HIS A 628 23.57 -21.15 -19.59
CA HIS A 628 24.07 -20.41 -18.42
C HIS A 628 25.14 -19.38 -18.77
N ALA A 629 26.11 -19.77 -19.60
CA ALA A 629 27.12 -18.84 -20.07
C ALA A 629 26.52 -17.70 -20.92
N ALA A 630 25.47 -17.98 -21.70
CA ALA A 630 24.73 -16.97 -22.46
C ALA A 630 23.95 -16.02 -21.55
N ALA A 631 23.20 -16.54 -20.58
CA ALA A 631 22.45 -15.75 -19.61
C ALA A 631 23.36 -14.82 -18.78
N LEU A 632 24.47 -15.34 -18.25
CA LEU A 632 25.46 -14.51 -17.53
C LEU A 632 26.03 -13.39 -18.42
N ARG A 633 26.28 -13.68 -19.71
CA ARG A 633 26.79 -12.68 -20.65
C ARG A 633 25.77 -11.58 -20.91
N GLU A 634 24.50 -11.93 -21.07
CA GLU A 634 23.40 -11.00 -21.29
C GLU A 634 23.21 -10.05 -20.10
N GLU A 635 23.09 -10.62 -18.89
CA GLU A 635 22.90 -9.86 -17.65
C GLU A 635 24.09 -8.93 -17.37
N LEU A 636 25.32 -9.44 -17.48
CA LEU A 636 26.52 -8.60 -17.28
C LEU A 636 26.66 -7.52 -18.36
N ALA A 637 26.25 -7.79 -19.61
CA ALA A 637 26.24 -6.79 -20.66
C ALA A 637 25.20 -5.69 -20.39
N ALA A 638 24.03 -6.04 -19.85
CA ALA A 638 23.03 -5.07 -19.40
C ALA A 638 23.60 -4.14 -18.31
N VAL A 639 24.26 -4.70 -17.29
CA VAL A 639 24.94 -3.94 -16.23
C VAL A 639 26.01 -3.01 -16.81
N GLN A 640 26.86 -3.50 -17.72
CA GLN A 640 27.89 -2.68 -18.36
C GLN A 640 27.30 -1.53 -19.18
N ARG A 641 26.24 -1.78 -19.96
CA ARG A 641 25.54 -0.74 -20.72
C ARG A 641 25.01 0.35 -19.78
N ARG A 642 24.43 -0.03 -18.64
CA ARG A 642 23.91 0.88 -17.62
C ARG A 642 25.02 1.73 -16.98
N ILE A 643 26.14 1.12 -16.60
CA ILE A 643 27.29 1.82 -16.03
C ILE A 643 27.90 2.81 -17.04
N ARG A 644 28.04 2.41 -18.31
CA ARG A 644 28.52 3.30 -19.38
C ARG A 644 27.56 4.46 -19.66
N ALA A 645 26.26 4.22 -19.59
CA ALA A 645 25.23 5.24 -19.81
C ALA A 645 25.15 6.27 -18.67
N THR A 646 25.46 5.87 -17.43
CA THR A 646 25.30 6.72 -16.23
C THR A 646 26.54 7.52 -15.84
N GLY A 647 27.77 7.11 -16.21
CA GLY A 647 29.00 7.86 -15.93
C GLY A 647 29.27 8.10 -14.43
N TYR A 648 30.18 9.03 -14.10
CA TYR A 648 30.72 9.30 -12.74
C TYR A 648 29.67 9.67 -11.65
N LEU A 649 28.39 9.85 -12.01
CA LEU A 649 27.40 10.56 -11.20
C LEU A 649 26.29 9.67 -10.61
N SER A 650 26.36 8.33 -10.74
CA SER A 650 25.35 7.43 -10.15
C SER A 650 25.73 6.84 -8.77
N VAL A 651 25.02 7.17 -7.67
CA VAL A 651 24.81 6.32 -6.47
C VAL A 651 23.72 5.31 -6.84
N PRO A 652 23.97 4.00 -6.93
CA PRO A 652 22.88 3.07 -7.20
C PRO A 652 21.96 2.97 -5.97
N ALA A 653 20.66 3.24 -6.14
CA ALA A 653 19.67 2.40 -5.47
C ALA A 653 19.94 0.97 -5.95
N ALA A 654 19.86 -0.01 -5.04
CA ALA A 654 20.20 -1.40 -5.31
C ALA A 654 19.67 -1.84 -6.69
N ALA A 655 20.57 -2.34 -7.54
CA ALA A 655 20.21 -2.67 -8.92
C ALA A 655 19.07 -3.71 -8.94
N PRO A 656 17.97 -3.46 -9.68
CA PRO A 656 16.88 -4.45 -9.85
C PRO A 656 17.39 -5.81 -10.36
N GLU A 657 18.50 -5.78 -11.12
CA GLU A 657 19.13 -6.91 -11.81
C GLU A 657 19.99 -7.82 -10.90
N ALA A 658 20.31 -7.39 -9.67
CA ALA A 658 21.33 -8.06 -8.85
C ALA A 658 20.86 -9.42 -8.26
N SER A 659 19.55 -9.64 -8.13
CA SER A 659 19.00 -10.85 -7.53
C SER A 659 19.16 -12.09 -8.42
N TYR A 660 18.61 -12.05 -9.64
CA TYR A 660 18.70 -13.16 -10.60
C TYR A 660 20.15 -13.44 -11.02
N LEU A 661 20.93 -12.39 -11.31
CA LEU A 661 22.35 -12.53 -11.62
C LEU A 661 23.14 -13.14 -10.45
N GLY A 662 22.81 -12.80 -9.21
CA GLY A 662 23.40 -13.44 -8.03
C GLY A 662 23.17 -14.95 -8.00
N PHE A 663 21.93 -15.40 -8.23
CA PHE A 663 21.63 -16.83 -8.32
C PHE A 663 22.31 -17.52 -9.52
N LEU A 664 22.41 -16.84 -10.68
CA LEU A 664 23.15 -17.38 -11.82
C LEU A 664 24.64 -17.56 -11.50
N LEU A 665 25.24 -16.64 -10.75
CA LEU A 665 26.65 -16.75 -10.35
C LEU A 665 26.88 -17.91 -9.37
N ASP A 666 25.92 -18.16 -8.48
CA ASP A 666 26.02 -19.21 -7.46
C ASP A 666 25.62 -20.61 -7.97
N ALA A 667 24.80 -20.69 -9.02
CA ALA A 667 24.21 -21.95 -9.47
C ALA A 667 25.23 -22.97 -9.98
N ARG A 668 26.36 -22.51 -10.54
CA ARG A 668 27.48 -23.32 -11.03
C ARG A 668 28.78 -22.52 -11.03
N GLU A 669 29.90 -23.18 -11.30
CA GLU A 669 31.19 -22.51 -11.45
C GLU A 669 31.10 -21.35 -12.47
N THR A 670 31.47 -20.15 -12.04
CA THR A 670 31.35 -18.95 -12.87
C THR A 670 32.33 -19.05 -14.05
N PRO A 671 31.86 -18.95 -15.32
CA PRO A 671 32.72 -19.04 -16.48
C PRO A 671 33.84 -17.99 -16.47
N ARG A 672 35.03 -18.34 -16.98
CA ARG A 672 36.18 -17.43 -17.05
C ARG A 672 35.88 -16.10 -17.74
N SER A 673 34.93 -16.07 -18.67
CA SER A 673 34.46 -14.85 -19.34
C SER A 673 33.68 -13.93 -18.38
N ALA A 674 32.78 -14.49 -17.56
CA ALA A 674 32.04 -13.76 -16.55
C ALA A 674 32.96 -13.26 -15.42
N VAL A 675 33.90 -14.10 -14.94
CA VAL A 675 34.93 -13.69 -13.96
C VAL A 675 35.80 -12.55 -14.51
N ARG A 676 36.20 -12.59 -15.79
CA ARG A 676 36.92 -11.47 -16.43
C ARG A 676 36.10 -10.20 -16.44
N THR A 677 34.80 -10.29 -16.74
CA THR A 677 33.89 -9.13 -16.73
C THR A 677 33.71 -8.56 -15.32
N LEU A 678 33.50 -9.40 -14.31
CA LEU A 678 33.40 -8.98 -12.90
C LEU A 678 34.71 -8.31 -12.43
N ASN A 679 35.86 -8.91 -12.73
CA ASN A 679 37.16 -8.31 -12.44
C ASN A 679 37.35 -6.98 -13.18
N HIS A 680 36.88 -6.87 -14.43
CA HIS A 680 36.92 -5.61 -15.18
C HIS A 680 36.04 -4.54 -14.52
N LEU A 681 34.87 -4.91 -13.99
CA LEU A 681 34.02 -3.99 -13.20
C LEU A 681 34.69 -3.56 -11.89
N ALA A 682 35.42 -4.47 -11.23
CA ALA A 682 36.16 -4.19 -10.00
C ALA A 682 37.44 -3.35 -10.22
N THR A 683 38.12 -3.52 -11.35
CA THR A 683 39.43 -2.88 -11.65
C THR A 683 39.34 -1.66 -12.54
N GLY A 684 38.31 -1.56 -13.39
CA GLY A 684 38.02 -0.37 -14.17
C GLY A 684 37.91 0.81 -13.22
N ARG A 685 38.44 1.97 -13.59
CA ARG A 685 38.45 3.19 -12.76
C ARG A 685 37.03 3.72 -12.41
N SER A 686 35.98 2.93 -12.59
CA SER A 686 34.58 3.21 -12.26
C SER A 686 34.24 2.75 -10.85
N LEU A 687 34.04 3.72 -9.96
CA LEU A 687 33.42 3.55 -8.65
C LEU A 687 32.10 2.76 -8.73
N GLN A 688 31.32 2.97 -9.79
CA GLN A 688 30.04 2.31 -10.05
C GLN A 688 30.16 0.79 -10.18
N GLY A 689 31.24 0.31 -10.81
CA GLY A 689 31.49 -1.13 -10.92
C GLY A 689 31.75 -1.74 -9.55
N CYS A 690 32.52 -1.06 -8.69
CA CYS A 690 32.77 -1.51 -7.32
C CYS A 690 31.51 -1.43 -6.44
N GLU A 691 30.67 -0.40 -6.60
CA GLU A 691 29.37 -0.29 -5.93
C GLU A 691 28.42 -1.43 -6.33
N PHE A 692 28.42 -1.85 -7.60
CA PHE A 692 27.64 -3.00 -8.05
C PHE A 692 28.14 -4.33 -7.45
N ILE A 693 29.46 -4.52 -7.34
CA ILE A 693 30.05 -5.67 -6.65
C ILE A 693 29.67 -5.68 -5.17
N ALA A 694 29.66 -4.51 -4.52
CA ALA A 694 29.17 -4.35 -3.14
C ALA A 694 27.69 -4.73 -2.99
N ASP A 695 26.84 -4.37 -3.95
CA ASP A 695 25.42 -4.76 -3.93
C ASP A 695 25.24 -6.29 -4.04
N LEU A 696 26.03 -6.98 -4.88
CA LEU A 696 26.02 -8.45 -4.97
C LEU A 696 26.51 -9.11 -3.68
N ALA A 697 27.57 -8.58 -3.08
CA ALA A 697 28.07 -9.06 -1.79
C ALA A 697 27.01 -8.93 -0.69
N ARG A 698 26.32 -7.79 -0.62
CA ARG A 698 25.22 -7.53 0.32
C ARG A 698 24.05 -8.50 0.15
N LEU A 699 23.79 -8.97 -1.07
CA LEU A 699 22.78 -9.99 -1.35
C LEU A 699 23.23 -11.42 -0.99
N GLY A 700 24.47 -11.61 -0.53
CA GLY A 700 25.01 -12.91 -0.17
C GLY A 700 25.42 -13.78 -1.36
N THR A 701 25.70 -13.17 -2.53
CA THR A 701 26.23 -13.87 -3.71
C THR A 701 27.67 -14.33 -3.47
N ALA A 702 28.00 -15.55 -3.89
CA ALA A 702 29.33 -16.13 -3.83
C ALA A 702 30.24 -15.52 -4.91
N LEU A 703 30.76 -14.34 -4.64
CA LEU A 703 31.65 -13.62 -5.55
C LEU A 703 33.06 -14.22 -5.56
N PRO A 704 33.76 -14.27 -6.71
CA PRO A 704 35.14 -14.72 -6.76
C PRO A 704 36.03 -13.91 -5.81
N PRO A 705 36.89 -14.54 -4.97
CA PRO A 705 37.71 -13.84 -3.98
C PRO A 705 38.57 -12.73 -4.58
N ARG A 706 39.09 -12.96 -5.80
CA ARG A 706 39.82 -11.95 -6.55
C ARG A 706 38.96 -10.73 -6.89
N THR A 707 37.71 -10.92 -7.31
CA THR A 707 36.80 -9.81 -7.63
C THR A 707 36.57 -8.92 -6.40
N VAL A 708 36.28 -9.53 -5.25
CA VAL A 708 36.08 -8.82 -3.97
C VAL A 708 37.37 -8.11 -3.56
N HIS A 709 38.51 -8.80 -3.63
CA HIS A 709 39.81 -8.21 -3.32
C HIS A 709 40.12 -7.01 -4.23
N GLU A 710 39.91 -7.14 -5.53
CA GLU A 710 40.16 -6.08 -6.51
C GLU A 710 39.25 -4.88 -6.30
N ALA A 711 37.96 -5.11 -6.01
CA ALA A 711 37.00 -4.06 -5.71
C ALA A 711 37.40 -3.33 -4.42
N SER A 712 37.66 -4.05 -3.32
CA SER A 712 38.12 -3.50 -2.04
C SER A 712 39.43 -2.74 -2.18
N ARG A 713 40.40 -3.28 -2.94
CA ARG A 713 41.69 -2.61 -3.24
C ARG A 713 41.47 -1.31 -4.01
N ASN A 714 40.61 -1.31 -5.02
CA ASN A 714 40.30 -0.12 -5.81
C ASN A 714 39.57 0.93 -4.96
N LEU A 715 38.56 0.53 -4.18
CA LEU A 715 37.86 1.42 -3.26
C LEU A 715 38.80 2.03 -2.21
N ARG A 716 39.66 1.24 -1.57
CA ARG A 716 40.71 1.75 -0.65
C ARG A 716 41.65 2.73 -1.34
N ARG A 717 42.03 2.48 -2.60
CA ARG A 717 42.85 3.40 -3.39
C ARG A 717 42.11 4.71 -3.66
N LEU A 718 40.81 4.66 -3.99
CA LEU A 718 39.98 5.85 -4.18
C LEU A 718 39.93 6.65 -2.87
N VAL A 719 39.59 6.00 -1.75
CA VAL A 719 39.55 6.56 -0.39
C VAL A 719 40.85 7.28 0.00
N ARG A 720 42.02 6.70 -0.29
CA ARG A 720 43.34 7.23 0.14
C ARG A 720 43.88 8.37 -0.72
N ARG A 721 43.56 8.43 -2.02
CA ARG A 721 44.20 9.39 -2.94
C ARG A 721 43.55 10.77 -2.91
N LYS A 722 43.78 11.52 -1.82
CA LYS A 722 43.20 12.87 -1.58
C LYS A 722 43.38 13.86 -2.73
N ARG A 723 44.55 13.85 -3.39
CA ARG A 723 44.88 14.76 -4.51
C ARG A 723 44.28 14.36 -5.87
N ALA A 724 43.87 13.09 -6.03
CA ALA A 724 43.43 12.57 -7.33
C ALA A 724 41.89 12.50 -7.45
N TYR A 725 41.17 12.49 -6.32
CA TYR A 725 39.73 12.33 -6.29
C TYR A 725 39.09 13.33 -5.33
N SER A 726 37.96 13.91 -5.74
CA SER A 726 37.15 14.79 -4.89
C SER A 726 36.69 14.07 -3.62
N LEU A 727 36.44 14.82 -2.55
CA LEU A 727 35.88 14.31 -1.30
C LEU A 727 34.62 13.46 -1.52
N MET A 728 33.70 13.86 -2.41
CA MET A 728 32.49 13.09 -2.75
C MET A 728 32.79 11.68 -3.28
N HIS A 729 33.72 11.57 -4.24
CA HIS A 729 34.12 10.29 -4.80
C HIS A 729 34.76 9.37 -3.76
N ARG A 730 35.53 9.95 -2.82
CA ARG A 730 36.16 9.22 -1.72
C ARG A 730 35.12 8.74 -0.70
N ALA A 731 34.17 9.59 -0.33
CA ALA A 731 33.11 9.25 0.61
C ALA A 731 32.21 8.12 0.07
N ARG A 732 31.83 8.18 -1.20
CA ARG A 732 31.09 7.07 -1.85
C ARG A 732 31.90 5.77 -1.89
N ALA A 733 33.19 5.85 -2.16
CA ALA A 733 34.08 4.69 -2.14
C ALA A 733 34.19 4.08 -0.73
N ALA A 734 34.25 4.90 0.32
CA ALA A 734 34.26 4.43 1.70
C ALA A 734 32.94 3.74 2.07
N ALA A 735 31.79 4.29 1.66
CA ALA A 735 30.50 3.67 1.86
C ALA A 735 30.39 2.30 1.17
N ALA A 736 30.82 2.18 -0.10
CA ALA A 736 30.82 0.90 -0.81
C ALA A 736 31.82 -0.12 -0.24
N LEU A 737 32.96 0.34 0.27
CA LEU A 737 33.95 -0.51 0.91
C LEU A 737 33.40 -1.16 2.19
N ALA A 738 32.54 -0.43 2.91
CA ALA A 738 31.89 -0.93 4.11
C ALA A 738 30.98 -2.14 3.83
N GLU A 739 30.28 -2.14 2.71
CA GLU A 739 29.42 -3.26 2.27
C GLU A 739 30.23 -4.52 1.89
N LEU A 740 31.52 -4.36 1.57
CA LEU A 740 32.44 -5.47 1.29
C LEU A 740 33.17 -5.98 2.53
N GLY A 741 32.71 -5.61 3.74
CA GLY A 741 33.34 -6.01 5.00
C GLY A 741 34.66 -5.29 5.27
N GLY A 742 34.84 -4.08 4.74
CA GLY A 742 36.01 -3.26 5.07
C GLY A 742 35.91 -2.64 6.47
N ASP A 743 36.76 -3.10 7.39
CA ASP A 743 36.90 -2.49 8.71
C ASP A 743 37.30 -1.01 8.62
N GLY A 744 36.79 -0.20 9.55
CA GLY A 744 37.11 1.23 9.66
C GLY A 744 36.48 2.13 8.60
N ALA A 745 35.46 1.67 7.87
CA ALA A 745 34.80 2.50 6.86
C ALA A 745 34.07 3.72 7.46
N SER A 746 33.41 3.56 8.61
CA SER A 746 32.81 4.69 9.34
C SER A 746 33.87 5.65 9.85
N ASP A 747 35.01 5.14 10.32
CA ASP A 747 36.14 5.99 10.73
C ASP A 747 36.75 6.72 9.54
N ALA A 748 36.92 6.06 8.40
CA ALA A 748 37.38 6.71 7.18
C ALA A 748 36.42 7.81 6.70
N LEU A 749 35.11 7.62 6.88
CA LEU A 749 34.10 8.64 6.61
C LEU A 749 34.22 9.80 7.63
N ALA A 750 34.32 9.51 8.92
CA ALA A 750 34.48 10.53 9.95
C ALA A 750 35.79 11.34 9.79
N ASP A 751 36.90 10.68 9.49
CA ASP A 751 38.18 11.30 9.16
C ASP A 751 38.04 12.23 7.96
N MET A 752 37.35 11.78 6.91
CA MET A 752 37.06 12.59 5.72
C MET A 752 36.22 13.83 6.03
N TYR A 753 35.26 13.71 6.96
CA TYR A 753 34.48 14.85 7.41
C TYR A 753 35.37 15.92 8.08
N ALA A 754 36.29 15.46 8.94
CA ALA A 754 37.22 16.28 9.71
C ALA A 754 38.39 16.85 8.87
N GLU A 755 38.56 16.43 7.61
CA GLU A 755 39.60 16.99 6.75
C GLU A 755 39.43 18.51 6.58
N PRO A 756 40.52 19.30 6.70
CA PRO A 756 40.45 20.74 6.42
C PRO A 756 39.99 20.96 4.97
N ASP A 757 38.98 21.82 4.77
CA ASP A 757 38.55 22.24 3.41
C ASP A 757 39.46 23.30 2.80
N GLY A 758 40.41 23.84 3.58
CA GLY A 758 41.23 24.98 3.18
C GLY A 758 40.44 26.30 3.11
N LEU A 759 39.19 26.32 3.59
CA LEU A 759 38.32 27.49 3.68
C LEU A 759 38.24 27.94 5.14
N GLY A 760 39.21 28.74 5.59
CA GLY A 760 39.18 29.31 6.94
C GLY A 760 37.99 30.26 7.16
N PRO A 761 37.66 30.64 8.42
CA PRO A 761 36.53 31.52 8.74
C PRO A 761 36.59 32.87 8.01
N ARG A 762 37.81 33.40 7.78
CA ARG A 762 38.04 34.61 6.99
C ARG A 762 37.77 34.40 5.50
N GLY A 763 38.11 33.25 4.93
CA GLY A 763 37.82 32.91 3.53
C GLY A 763 36.33 32.66 3.24
N ARG A 764 35.54 32.36 4.29
CA ARG A 764 34.07 32.29 4.23
C ARG A 764 33.39 33.65 4.47
N LYS A 765 34.00 34.55 5.25
CA LYS A 765 33.54 35.95 5.48
C LYS A 765 33.93 36.95 4.38
N THR A 766 35.05 36.76 3.67
CA THR A 766 35.46 37.66 2.57
C THR A 766 34.64 37.51 1.29
N VAL A 767 33.59 36.68 1.31
CA VAL A 767 32.70 36.40 0.17
C VAL A 767 31.47 37.33 0.18
N ASP A 768 31.40 38.25 1.14
CA ASP A 768 30.19 39.06 1.40
C ASP A 768 29.99 40.26 0.45
N ASP A 769 30.99 40.73 -0.29
CA ASP A 769 30.84 41.97 -1.10
C ASP A 769 30.82 41.79 -2.64
N GLU A 770 31.09 40.60 -3.18
CA GLU A 770 30.85 40.29 -4.60
C GLU A 770 31.07 38.78 -4.81
N TRP A 771 30.01 38.01 -5.03
CA TRP A 771 30.11 36.56 -5.25
C TRP A 771 30.88 36.27 -6.54
N ARG A 772 32.17 35.91 -6.43
CA ARG A 772 32.87 35.28 -7.54
C ARG A 772 32.41 33.84 -7.66
N PHE A 773 31.91 33.47 -8.84
CA PHE A 773 31.46 32.12 -9.16
C PHE A 773 32.46 31.01 -8.75
N SER A 774 33.76 31.27 -8.82
CA SER A 774 34.83 30.37 -8.36
C SER A 774 34.77 30.02 -6.86
N ASP A 775 34.34 30.94 -6.00
CA ASP A 775 34.28 30.74 -4.54
C ASP A 775 33.07 29.89 -4.14
N ALA A 776 31.93 30.10 -4.80
CA ALA A 776 30.74 29.25 -4.66
C ALA A 776 31.06 27.78 -4.97
N ILE A 777 31.76 27.53 -6.09
CA ILE A 777 32.19 26.19 -6.50
C ILE A 777 33.05 25.53 -5.43
N ARG A 778 33.95 26.29 -4.83
CA ARG A 778 34.88 25.81 -3.80
C ARG A 778 34.13 25.46 -2.51
N CYS A 779 33.18 26.28 -2.07
CA CYS A 779 32.32 25.97 -0.94
C CYS A 779 31.47 24.72 -1.20
N PHE A 780 30.74 24.64 -2.34
CA PHE A 780 29.95 23.45 -2.69
C PHE A 780 30.79 22.18 -2.82
N GLY A 781 32.03 22.29 -3.31
CA GLY A 781 32.98 21.18 -3.40
C GLY A 781 33.42 20.62 -2.04
N SER A 782 33.22 21.38 -0.96
CA SER A 782 33.61 21.01 0.40
C SER A 782 32.42 20.70 1.32
N GLU A 783 31.32 21.45 1.21
CA GLU A 783 30.15 21.33 2.10
C GLU A 783 29.23 20.17 1.72
N LEU A 784 28.95 19.98 0.42
CA LEU A 784 28.07 18.90 -0.05
C LEU A 784 28.59 17.49 0.29
N PRO A 785 29.89 17.19 0.10
CA PRO A 785 30.42 15.89 0.50
C PRO A 785 30.35 15.67 2.01
N ARG A 786 30.48 16.72 2.83
CA ARG A 786 30.36 16.61 4.29
C ARG A 786 28.94 16.30 4.74
N GLY A 787 27.95 16.94 4.14
CA GLY A 787 26.55 16.57 4.39
C GLY A 787 26.26 15.14 3.95
N PHE A 788 26.81 14.70 2.80
CA PHE A 788 26.74 13.30 2.38
C PHE A 788 27.41 12.36 3.40
N ILE A 789 28.60 12.70 3.89
CA ILE A 789 29.32 11.89 4.89
C ILE A 789 28.52 11.80 6.19
N ALA A 790 28.06 12.93 6.72
CA ALA A 790 27.27 12.98 7.95
C ALA A 790 25.98 12.16 7.81
N LEU A 791 25.32 12.26 6.65
CA LEU A 791 24.19 11.41 6.29
C LEU A 791 24.58 9.92 6.24
N ARG A 792 25.68 9.54 5.57
CA ARG A 792 26.12 8.14 5.49
C ARG A 792 26.53 7.56 6.84
N LEU A 793 27.04 8.39 7.75
CA LEU A 793 27.33 7.98 9.14
C LEU A 793 26.01 7.75 9.90
N ALA A 794 25.07 8.71 9.82
CA ALA A 794 23.78 8.62 10.49
C ALA A 794 22.96 7.42 9.98
N GLU A 795 22.97 7.21 8.67
CA GLU A 795 22.39 6.05 8.01
C GLU A 795 23.07 4.73 8.37
N ARG A 796 24.17 4.68 9.11
CA ARG A 796 24.82 3.43 9.52
C ARG A 796 24.72 3.17 11.01
N GLY A 797 23.94 4.00 11.72
CA GLY A 797 23.84 3.97 13.17
C GLY A 797 25.12 4.45 13.85
N ASP A 798 26.01 5.13 13.11
CA ASP A 798 27.20 5.71 13.73
C ASP A 798 26.77 6.89 14.60
N PRO A 799 27.11 6.90 15.90
CA PRO A 799 26.64 7.92 16.83
C PRO A 799 27.11 9.34 16.47
N ARG A 800 28.11 9.49 15.58
CA ARG A 800 28.60 10.79 15.09
C ARG A 800 27.67 11.42 14.05
N GLY A 801 26.91 10.63 13.30
CA GLY A 801 26.20 11.12 12.11
C GLY A 801 25.14 12.19 12.37
N ILE A 802 24.19 11.91 13.26
CA ILE A 802 23.12 12.86 13.62
C ILE A 802 23.70 14.16 14.23
N PRO A 803 24.64 14.11 15.21
CA PRO A 803 25.30 15.31 15.70
C PRO A 803 25.97 16.16 14.62
N LEU A 804 26.61 15.53 13.63
CA LEU A 804 27.24 16.26 12.52
C LEU A 804 26.22 16.99 11.64
N LEU A 805 25.09 16.35 11.33
CA LEU A 805 24.01 17.02 10.59
C LEU A 805 23.41 18.18 11.38
N MET A 806 23.17 18.01 12.69
CA MET A 806 22.71 19.08 13.57
C MET A 806 23.70 20.23 13.67
N ALA A 807 25.00 19.95 13.74
CA ALA A 807 26.03 20.98 13.73
C ALA A 807 25.97 21.79 12.42
N MET A 808 25.79 21.11 11.28
CA MET A 808 25.67 21.76 9.98
C MET A 808 24.41 22.63 9.82
N THR A 809 23.31 22.37 10.52
CA THR A 809 22.13 23.26 10.45
C THR A 809 22.34 24.56 11.23
N ARG A 810 23.13 24.49 12.31
CA ARG A 810 23.44 25.59 13.23
C ARG A 810 24.66 26.43 12.82
N ASP A 811 25.52 25.90 11.95
CA ASP A 811 26.72 26.61 11.48
C ASP A 811 26.36 27.73 10.50
N THR A 812 26.37 28.97 10.98
CA THR A 812 26.08 30.18 10.20
C THR A 812 27.16 30.51 9.16
N TYR A 813 28.32 29.85 9.20
CA TYR A 813 29.37 29.98 8.17
C TYR A 813 29.17 29.04 6.99
N LEU A 814 28.20 28.12 7.04
CA LEU A 814 27.83 27.29 5.89
C LEU A 814 26.85 28.04 4.99
N LEU A 815 26.88 27.70 3.70
CA LEU A 815 25.89 28.21 2.77
C LEU A 815 24.48 27.88 3.25
N PRO A 816 23.51 28.81 3.14
CA PRO A 816 22.12 28.54 3.48
C PRO A 816 21.56 27.28 2.81
N PHE A 817 21.98 27.02 1.57
CA PHE A 817 21.71 25.77 0.86
C PHE A 817 22.09 24.53 1.69
N THR A 818 23.32 24.49 2.19
CA THR A 818 23.85 23.37 2.98
C THR A 818 23.07 23.20 4.27
N ARG A 819 22.81 24.29 5.00
CA ARG A 819 22.04 24.28 6.26
C ARG A 819 20.63 23.73 6.08
N VAL A 820 19.89 24.26 5.11
CA VAL A 820 18.47 23.90 4.83
C VAL A 820 18.33 22.43 4.44
N HIS A 821 19.26 21.91 3.67
CA HIS A 821 19.20 20.52 3.24
C HIS A 821 19.81 19.55 4.24
N SER A 822 20.74 19.96 5.11
CA SER A 822 21.08 19.18 6.31
C SER A 822 19.87 19.05 7.24
N ALA A 823 19.06 20.11 7.37
CA ALA A 823 17.78 20.04 8.07
C ALA A 823 16.77 19.14 7.33
N GLY A 824 16.75 19.21 6.00
CA GLY A 824 15.99 18.27 5.17
C GLY A 824 16.44 16.81 5.35
N ALA A 825 17.74 16.56 5.52
CA ALA A 825 18.28 15.24 5.80
C ALA A 825 17.90 14.76 7.21
N LEU A 826 17.91 15.65 8.21
CA LEU A 826 17.37 15.34 9.54
C LEU A 826 15.88 15.00 9.49
N ALA A 827 15.10 15.69 8.65
CA ALA A 827 13.68 15.37 8.42
C ALA A 827 13.52 13.99 7.78
N ASP A 828 14.36 13.66 6.79
CA ASP A 828 14.37 12.32 6.17
C ASP A 828 14.73 11.24 7.21
N LEU A 829 15.71 11.52 8.08
CA LEU A 829 16.13 10.63 9.18
C LEU A 829 15.15 10.58 10.36
N GLY A 830 13.97 11.22 10.27
CA GLY A 830 12.95 11.20 11.31
C GLY A 830 13.37 11.88 12.62
N HIS A 831 14.34 12.79 12.58
CA HIS A 831 14.79 13.49 13.79
C HIS A 831 13.66 14.36 14.35
N PRO A 832 13.32 14.26 15.65
CA PRO A 832 12.15 14.95 16.23
C PRO A 832 12.21 16.47 16.04
N ASP A 833 13.40 17.06 16.15
CA ASP A 833 13.57 18.52 16.00
C ASP A 833 13.57 19.00 14.54
N ALA A 834 13.49 18.12 13.54
CA ALA A 834 13.64 18.52 12.14
C ALA A 834 12.59 19.55 11.68
N GLY A 835 11.36 19.44 12.19
CA GLY A 835 10.29 20.40 11.93
C GLY A 835 10.63 21.79 12.47
N GLU A 836 11.10 21.88 13.71
CA GLU A 836 11.51 23.15 14.32
C GLU A 836 12.73 23.75 13.64
N ILE A 837 13.72 22.94 13.26
CA ILE A 837 14.90 23.42 12.53
C ILE A 837 14.50 23.97 11.17
N LEU A 838 13.69 23.24 10.38
CA LEU A 838 13.24 23.71 9.07
C LEU A 838 12.35 24.95 9.17
N HIS A 839 11.49 25.02 10.19
CA HIS A 839 10.69 26.20 10.46
C HIS A 839 11.55 27.41 10.84
N GLY A 840 12.52 27.23 11.75
CA GLY A 840 13.47 28.26 12.14
C GLY A 840 14.27 28.79 10.95
N LEU A 841 14.80 27.91 10.10
CA LEU A 841 15.50 28.33 8.87
C LEU A 841 14.59 29.02 7.85
N ALA A 842 13.28 28.72 7.85
CA ALA A 842 12.32 29.38 6.98
C ALA A 842 11.97 30.81 7.46
N THR A 843 12.03 31.06 8.77
CA THR A 843 11.68 32.34 9.39
C THR A 843 12.90 33.19 9.77
N ASP A 844 14.11 32.64 9.70
CA ASP A 844 15.38 33.33 9.98
C ASP A 844 15.65 34.46 8.96
N PRO A 845 15.65 35.74 9.38
CA PRO A 845 15.87 36.88 8.50
C PRO A 845 17.33 36.99 8.00
N THR A 846 18.27 36.26 8.61
CA THR A 846 19.68 36.22 8.17
C THR A 846 19.88 35.32 6.95
N ILE A 847 18.88 34.51 6.61
CA ILE A 847 18.89 33.64 5.44
C ILE A 847 18.19 34.36 4.28
N ASP A 848 18.77 34.28 3.08
CA ASP A 848 18.16 34.87 1.90
C ASP A 848 16.77 34.26 1.61
N ASN A 849 15.91 35.07 1.00
CA ASN A 849 14.51 34.71 0.81
C ASN A 849 14.33 33.49 -0.13
N THR A 850 15.33 33.12 -0.94
CA THR A 850 15.25 31.91 -1.76
C THR A 850 15.37 30.66 -0.91
N HIS A 851 16.35 30.62 0.00
CA HIS A 851 16.56 29.47 0.88
C HIS A 851 15.53 29.39 2.00
N ARG A 852 14.98 30.52 2.47
CA ARG A 852 13.81 30.53 3.36
C ARG A 852 12.59 29.86 2.73
N ALA A 853 12.29 30.20 1.47
CA ALA A 853 11.20 29.55 0.72
C ALA A 853 11.48 28.06 0.47
N LEU A 854 12.75 27.68 0.26
CA LEU A 854 13.15 26.27 0.17
C LEU A 854 12.92 25.53 1.49
N ALA A 855 13.32 26.11 2.62
CA ALA A 855 13.13 25.52 3.95
C ALA A 855 11.64 25.31 4.26
N ALA A 856 10.80 26.33 4.01
CA ALA A 856 9.35 26.21 4.16
C ALA A 856 8.76 25.12 3.24
N ARG A 857 9.25 25.01 2.00
CA ARG A 857 8.81 23.94 1.09
C ARG A 857 9.23 22.56 1.58
N LEU A 858 10.47 22.40 2.07
CA LEU A 858 10.93 21.12 2.63
C LEU A 858 10.14 20.75 3.88
N LEU A 859 9.82 21.73 4.74
CA LEU A 859 8.95 21.56 5.90
C LEU A 859 7.59 20.99 5.49
N GLY A 860 6.93 21.57 4.48
CA GLY A 860 5.63 21.08 4.02
C GLY A 860 5.69 19.77 3.24
N VAL A 861 6.70 19.57 2.39
CA VAL A 861 6.79 18.36 1.53
C VAL A 861 7.28 17.15 2.32
N LYS A 862 8.24 17.31 3.23
CA LYS A 862 8.86 16.19 3.97
C LYS A 862 8.11 15.86 5.25
N LEU A 863 7.53 16.85 5.93
CA LEU A 863 6.93 16.69 7.25
C LEU A 863 5.42 16.94 7.28
N ASP A 864 4.80 17.31 6.15
CA ASP A 864 3.37 17.66 6.07
C ASP A 864 2.96 18.76 7.07
N ASP A 865 3.91 19.62 7.44
CA ASP A 865 3.71 20.63 8.46
C ASP A 865 3.01 21.85 7.85
N ARG A 866 1.80 22.12 8.33
CA ARG A 866 0.94 23.22 7.85
C ARG A 866 1.55 24.61 8.03
N ARG A 867 2.53 24.80 8.91
CA ARG A 867 3.29 26.06 9.04
C ARG A 867 4.02 26.41 7.74
N ALA A 868 4.34 25.44 6.91
CA ALA A 868 4.89 25.68 5.58
C ALA A 868 3.95 26.53 4.71
N VAL A 869 2.63 26.26 4.78
CA VAL A 869 1.62 26.98 3.99
C VAL A 869 1.56 28.43 4.40
N SER A 870 1.60 28.74 5.71
CA SER A 870 1.57 30.13 6.17
C SER A 870 2.81 30.90 5.73
N VAL A 871 4.01 30.34 5.93
CA VAL A 871 5.27 31.00 5.53
C VAL A 871 5.30 31.25 4.02
N LEU A 872 5.02 30.23 3.20
CA LEU A 872 5.04 30.38 1.75
C LEU A 872 3.94 31.33 1.24
N LEU A 873 2.76 31.35 1.87
CA LEU A 873 1.68 32.27 1.49
C LEU A 873 2.04 33.72 1.81
N THR A 874 2.64 33.97 2.97
CA THR A 874 3.15 35.30 3.33
C THR A 874 4.20 35.75 2.31
N MET A 875 5.22 34.93 2.04
CA MET A 875 6.27 35.27 1.07
C MET A 875 5.74 35.43 -0.36
N ALA A 876 4.70 34.70 -0.76
CA ALA A 876 4.11 34.84 -2.09
C ALA A 876 3.32 36.16 -2.26
N ARG A 877 2.79 36.70 -1.16
CA ARG A 877 1.95 37.91 -1.14
C ARG A 877 2.71 39.19 -0.79
N ASP A 878 3.84 39.06 -0.12
CA ASP A 878 4.71 40.17 0.25
C ASP A 878 5.20 40.91 -1.01
N GLU A 879 4.82 42.18 -1.13
CA GLU A 879 5.15 43.02 -2.30
C GLU A 879 6.54 43.65 -2.19
N ASP A 880 7.13 43.66 -0.99
CA ASP A 880 8.49 44.13 -0.75
C ASP A 880 9.54 43.08 -1.17
N LEU A 881 9.12 41.82 -1.36
CA LEU A 881 9.98 40.76 -1.86
C LEU A 881 10.16 40.80 -3.38
N PRO A 882 11.36 40.46 -3.88
CA PRO A 882 11.61 40.36 -5.31
C PRO A 882 10.60 39.43 -6.01
N PRO A 883 10.08 39.78 -7.20
CA PRO A 883 9.06 38.99 -7.89
C PRO A 883 9.42 37.51 -8.08
N PHE A 884 10.70 37.18 -8.30
CA PHE A 884 11.15 35.80 -8.47
C PHE A 884 11.00 34.96 -7.17
N VAL A 885 11.25 35.57 -6.01
CA VAL A 885 11.06 34.93 -4.69
C VAL A 885 9.58 34.64 -4.47
N ARG A 886 8.71 35.61 -4.76
CA ARG A 886 7.26 35.47 -4.65
C ARG A 886 6.74 34.34 -5.54
N MET A 887 7.23 34.24 -6.78
CA MET A 887 6.86 33.15 -7.70
C MET A 887 7.35 31.79 -7.22
N ARG A 888 8.56 31.73 -6.64
CA ARG A 888 9.12 30.50 -6.04
C ARG A 888 8.31 30.06 -4.81
N ALA A 889 7.86 30.99 -3.98
CA ALA A 889 6.98 30.71 -2.85
C ALA A 889 5.58 30.23 -3.32
N ALA A 890 5.01 30.87 -4.35
CA ALA A 890 3.75 30.45 -4.96
C ALA A 890 3.84 29.06 -5.61
N PHE A 891 4.97 28.74 -6.24
CA PHE A 891 5.26 27.39 -6.74
C PHE A 891 5.38 26.38 -5.58
N GLY A 892 6.03 26.75 -4.48
CA GLY A 892 6.07 25.96 -3.24
C GLY A 892 4.67 25.64 -2.71
N LEU A 893 3.78 26.64 -2.62
CA LEU A 893 2.37 26.43 -2.23
C LEU A 893 1.64 25.47 -3.17
N ALA A 894 1.77 25.68 -4.47
CA ALA A 894 1.14 24.81 -5.47
C ALA A 894 1.64 23.36 -5.33
N ARG A 895 2.91 23.18 -4.96
CA ARG A 895 3.52 21.87 -4.70
C ARG A 895 2.94 21.18 -3.48
N LEU A 896 2.56 21.93 -2.45
CA LEU A 896 1.86 21.45 -1.26
C LEU A 896 0.36 21.16 -1.50
N GLY A 897 -0.15 21.42 -2.69
CA GLY A 897 -1.57 21.19 -3.01
C GLY A 897 -2.48 22.38 -2.83
N GLU A 898 -1.92 23.53 -2.47
CA GLU A 898 -2.68 24.76 -2.32
C GLU A 898 -2.99 25.38 -3.69
N ASN A 899 -4.26 25.31 -4.10
CA ASN A 899 -4.76 25.94 -5.34
C ASN A 899 -4.40 27.43 -5.41
N ARG A 900 -4.30 28.09 -4.25
CA ARG A 900 -3.87 29.49 -4.12
C ARG A 900 -2.51 29.76 -4.75
N GLY A 901 -1.57 28.81 -4.70
CA GLY A 901 -0.26 28.95 -5.33
C GLY A 901 -0.35 29.07 -6.85
N VAL A 902 -1.17 28.21 -7.48
CA VAL A 902 -1.45 28.29 -8.93
C VAL A 902 -2.15 29.60 -9.26
N SER A 903 -3.13 30.02 -8.45
CA SER A 903 -3.82 31.30 -8.64
C SER A 903 -2.88 32.50 -8.59
N ILE A 904 -1.90 32.51 -7.68
CA ILE A 904 -0.90 33.58 -7.56
C ILE A 904 0.02 33.58 -8.80
N LEU A 905 0.49 32.42 -9.26
CA LEU A 905 1.30 32.30 -10.48
C LEU A 905 0.54 32.79 -11.72
N VAL A 906 -0.75 32.46 -11.84
CA VAL A 906 -1.59 32.96 -12.95
C VAL A 906 -1.86 34.45 -12.82
N ALA A 907 -2.13 34.96 -11.62
CA ALA A 907 -2.35 36.39 -11.38
C ALA A 907 -1.10 37.21 -11.74
N ALA A 908 0.09 36.70 -11.44
CA ALA A 908 1.37 37.34 -11.79
C ALA A 908 1.64 37.42 -13.30
N THR A 909 0.89 36.69 -14.12
CA THR A 909 1.03 36.74 -15.59
C THR A 909 -0.02 37.64 -16.25
N ARG A 910 -0.93 38.23 -15.45
CA ARG A 910 -2.00 39.13 -15.90
C ARG A 910 -1.73 40.55 -15.40
N ARG A 911 -2.19 41.55 -16.16
CA ARG A 911 -2.24 42.95 -15.72
C ARG A 911 -3.51 43.14 -14.90
N LYS A 912 -3.43 43.56 -13.62
CA LYS A 912 -4.63 43.73 -12.78
C LYS A 912 -5.39 45.03 -13.09
N THR A 913 -4.68 46.11 -13.42
CA THR A 913 -5.27 47.42 -13.76
C THR A 913 -4.43 48.16 -14.81
N LEU A 914 -5.02 49.15 -15.49
CA LEU A 914 -4.31 50.00 -16.47
C LEU A 914 -3.22 50.88 -15.81
N GLN A 915 -3.30 51.10 -14.49
CA GLN A 915 -2.43 51.98 -13.71
C GLN A 915 -1.22 51.27 -13.08
N GLU A 916 -1.23 49.95 -12.96
CA GLU A 916 -0.07 49.19 -12.45
C GLU A 916 1.04 49.07 -13.52
N ALA A 917 2.29 49.30 -13.09
CA ALA A 917 3.48 49.01 -13.89
C ALA A 917 3.51 47.50 -14.22
N PRO A 918 3.72 47.11 -15.49
CA PRO A 918 3.78 45.70 -15.85
C PRO A 918 4.93 45.02 -15.10
N LEU A 919 4.67 43.85 -14.50
CA LEU A 919 5.74 43.01 -13.96
C LEU A 919 6.84 42.81 -15.01
N PRO A 920 8.13 42.87 -14.64
CA PRO A 920 9.24 42.67 -15.57
C PRO A 920 9.03 41.40 -16.38
N GLY A 921 9.36 41.45 -17.67
CA GLY A 921 9.14 40.31 -18.57
C GLY A 921 9.77 39.00 -18.07
N TYR A 922 10.87 39.11 -17.31
CA TYR A 922 11.52 37.97 -16.67
C TYR A 922 10.64 37.27 -15.61
N SER A 923 9.88 38.03 -14.82
CA SER A 923 8.97 37.48 -13.81
C SER A 923 7.77 36.77 -14.44
N LYS A 924 7.23 37.34 -15.54
CA LYS A 924 6.17 36.68 -16.34
C LYS A 924 6.67 35.38 -16.96
N LEU A 925 7.90 35.37 -17.48
CA LEU A 925 8.57 34.17 -17.95
C LEU A 925 8.64 33.14 -16.81
N GLN A 926 9.21 33.48 -15.65
CA GLN A 926 9.36 32.55 -14.53
C GLN A 926 8.04 31.98 -14.00
N ALA A 927 6.99 32.80 -13.88
CA ALA A 927 5.67 32.33 -13.52
C ALA A 927 5.11 31.31 -14.53
N ALA A 928 5.30 31.57 -15.84
CA ALA A 928 4.89 30.64 -16.89
C ALA A 928 5.71 29.33 -16.86
N ARG A 929 7.01 29.40 -16.53
CA ARG A 929 7.87 28.21 -16.33
C ARG A 929 7.36 27.36 -15.17
N TYR A 930 7.05 27.96 -14.04
CA TYR A 930 6.47 27.24 -12.90
C TYR A 930 5.09 26.64 -13.21
N LEU A 931 4.23 27.35 -13.96
CA LEU A 931 2.96 26.80 -14.42
C LEU A 931 3.16 25.60 -15.36
N ALA A 932 4.09 25.69 -16.32
CA ALA A 932 4.41 24.57 -17.21
C ALA A 932 4.92 23.35 -16.43
N ARG A 933 5.79 23.58 -15.44
CA ARG A 933 6.30 22.57 -14.51
C ARG A 933 5.18 21.89 -13.72
N LEU A 934 4.19 22.66 -13.25
CA LEU A 934 3.01 22.16 -12.55
C LEU A 934 2.00 21.45 -13.48
N GLY A 935 2.24 21.42 -14.78
CA GLY A 935 1.37 20.76 -15.76
C GLY A 935 0.25 21.66 -16.29
N ASP A 936 0.29 22.95 -15.98
CA ASP A 936 -0.73 23.90 -16.38
C ASP A 936 -0.50 24.36 -17.83
N ARG A 937 -1.38 23.92 -18.74
CA ARG A 937 -1.30 24.23 -20.17
C ARG A 937 -1.44 25.71 -20.48
N ARG A 938 -2.00 26.53 -19.57
CA ARG A 938 -2.07 27.99 -19.74
C ARG A 938 -0.67 28.62 -19.90
N ALA A 939 0.37 27.96 -19.39
CA ALA A 939 1.75 28.37 -19.58
C ALA A 939 2.13 28.57 -21.06
N LEU A 940 1.59 27.76 -21.98
CA LEU A 940 1.89 27.91 -23.42
C LEU A 940 1.43 29.25 -23.97
N GLY A 941 0.22 29.70 -23.61
CA GLY A 941 -0.31 30.99 -24.03
C GLY A 941 0.45 32.16 -23.41
N ILE A 942 0.86 32.03 -22.14
CA ILE A 942 1.66 33.05 -21.45
C ILE A 942 3.06 33.16 -22.05
N LEU A 943 3.75 32.03 -22.27
CA LEU A 943 5.07 32.01 -22.91
C LEU A 943 5.02 32.58 -24.33
N ASP A 944 3.94 32.32 -25.06
CA ASP A 944 3.72 32.87 -26.40
C ASP A 944 3.53 34.40 -26.36
N ALA A 945 2.70 34.90 -25.43
CA ALA A 945 2.51 36.32 -25.21
C ALA A 945 3.83 37.03 -24.84
N VAL A 946 4.59 36.50 -23.87
CA VAL A 946 5.90 37.07 -23.49
C VAL A 946 6.90 37.02 -24.65
N SER A 947 6.84 36.00 -25.52
CA SER A 947 7.73 35.92 -26.68
C SER A 947 7.46 36.95 -27.78
N ARG A 948 6.25 37.54 -27.81
CA ARG A 948 5.80 38.53 -28.79
C ARG A 948 5.61 39.94 -28.22
N ASP A 949 5.84 40.12 -26.92
CA ASP A 949 5.67 41.41 -26.25
C ASP A 949 6.90 42.29 -26.46
N ASP A 950 6.84 43.23 -27.41
CA ASP A 950 7.98 44.08 -27.79
C ASP A 950 8.48 44.99 -26.65
N THR A 951 7.69 45.15 -25.58
CA THR A 951 8.08 45.88 -24.37
C THR A 951 9.00 45.08 -23.43
N VAL A 952 9.16 43.77 -23.67
CA VAL A 952 10.02 42.87 -22.89
C VAL A 952 11.40 42.75 -23.54
N ALA A 953 12.48 42.75 -22.75
CA ALA A 953 13.85 42.63 -23.22
C ALA A 953 14.06 41.47 -24.25
N PRO A 954 14.81 41.68 -25.35
CA PRO A 954 14.97 40.70 -26.43
C PRO A 954 15.45 39.31 -25.97
N LEU A 955 16.34 39.26 -24.97
CA LEU A 955 16.83 38.01 -24.38
C LEU A 955 15.70 37.21 -23.73
N VAL A 956 14.81 37.87 -23.00
CA VAL A 956 13.67 37.26 -22.32
C VAL A 956 12.64 36.77 -23.33
N ARG A 957 12.36 37.53 -24.40
CA ARG A 957 11.47 37.09 -25.51
C ARG A 957 12.00 35.83 -26.19
N ARG A 958 13.30 35.80 -26.50
CA ARG A 958 13.97 34.63 -27.11
C ARG A 958 13.94 33.41 -26.20
N ARG A 959 14.15 33.61 -24.90
CA ARG A 959 14.06 32.55 -23.87
C ARG A 959 12.62 32.03 -23.74
N ALA A 960 11.62 32.92 -23.70
CA ALA A 960 10.21 32.55 -23.67
C ALA A 960 9.79 31.71 -24.89
N GLY A 961 10.20 32.11 -26.10
CA GLY A 961 9.95 31.34 -27.33
C GLY A 961 10.65 29.98 -27.34
N THR A 962 11.86 29.90 -26.76
CA THR A 962 12.61 28.63 -26.62
C THR A 962 11.92 27.68 -25.64
N VAL A 963 11.50 28.19 -24.49
CA VAL A 963 10.76 27.42 -23.48
C VAL A 963 9.41 26.99 -24.06
N ARG A 964 8.66 27.88 -24.72
CA ARG A 964 7.38 27.53 -25.39
C ARG A 964 7.53 26.35 -26.34
N LYS A 965 8.54 26.38 -27.24
CA LYS A 965 8.78 25.29 -28.19
C LYS A 965 9.05 23.95 -27.50
N ARG A 966 9.70 23.97 -26.33
CA ARG A 966 9.99 22.78 -25.52
C ARG A 966 8.74 22.27 -24.80
N VAL A 967 7.99 23.17 -24.17
CA VAL A 967 6.73 22.87 -23.47
C VAL A 967 5.65 22.38 -24.45
N ALA A 968 5.66 22.85 -25.70
CA ALA A 968 4.73 22.44 -26.75
C ALA A 968 5.04 21.06 -27.37
N ALA A 969 6.16 20.42 -27.00
CA ALA A 969 6.46 19.07 -27.47
C ALA A 969 5.38 18.10 -26.98
N ARG A 970 4.92 17.19 -27.86
CA ARG A 970 3.77 16.29 -27.64
C ARG A 970 3.76 15.57 -26.30
N ASN A 971 4.92 15.33 -25.70
CA ASN A 971 5.07 14.52 -24.49
C ASN A 971 5.47 15.35 -23.26
N TYR A 972 5.68 16.68 -23.35
CA TYR A 972 6.26 17.47 -22.25
C TYR A 972 5.40 17.43 -20.99
N PHE A 973 4.08 17.60 -21.14
CA PHE A 973 3.14 17.52 -20.02
C PHE A 973 2.94 16.09 -19.48
N ASP A 974 3.50 15.09 -20.15
CA ASP A 974 3.49 13.69 -19.71
C ASP A 974 4.80 13.30 -19.00
N LEU A 975 5.80 14.20 -19.00
CA LEU A 975 7.07 14.03 -18.28
C LEU A 975 6.91 14.33 -16.78
N PRO A 976 7.66 13.65 -15.88
CA PRO A 976 7.79 14.05 -14.47
C PRO A 976 8.31 15.48 -14.31
N LEU A 977 8.01 16.14 -13.18
CA LEU A 977 8.41 17.53 -12.92
C LEU A 977 9.92 17.72 -13.09
N GLU A 978 10.72 16.83 -12.54
CA GLU A 978 12.17 16.83 -12.60
C GLU A 978 12.62 16.83 -14.05
N GLN A 979 12.01 15.98 -14.87
CA GLN A 979 12.32 15.88 -16.29
C GLN A 979 11.83 17.10 -17.08
N ARG A 980 10.71 17.71 -16.71
CA ARG A 980 10.25 19.01 -17.27
C ARG A 980 11.22 20.15 -16.96
N VAL A 981 11.78 20.18 -15.76
CA VAL A 981 12.81 21.14 -15.34
C VAL A 981 14.09 20.93 -16.17
N VAL A 982 14.49 19.68 -16.40
CA VAL A 982 15.70 19.36 -17.19
C VAL A 982 15.55 19.66 -18.66
N ASP A 983 14.41 19.30 -19.26
CA ASP A 983 14.12 19.61 -20.68
C ASP A 983 14.08 21.12 -20.90
N GLU A 984 13.66 21.89 -19.89
CA GLU A 984 13.70 23.34 -19.91
C GLU A 984 15.13 23.90 -19.73
N LEU A 985 16.00 23.26 -18.97
CA LEU A 985 17.37 23.72 -18.71
C LEU A 985 18.39 23.28 -19.78
N THR A 986 18.16 22.18 -20.51
CA THR A 986 19.16 21.56 -21.38
C THR A 986 18.76 21.48 -22.86
N GLY A 987 19.69 21.78 -23.78
CA GLY A 987 19.48 21.60 -25.22
C GLY A 987 19.49 20.13 -25.65
N GLY A 988 18.88 19.81 -26.80
CA GLY A 988 18.60 18.43 -27.25
C GLY A 988 19.79 17.45 -27.34
N ARG A 989 21.04 17.93 -27.44
CA ARG A 989 22.26 17.08 -27.40
C ARG A 989 22.68 16.68 -25.98
N VAL A 990 22.29 17.46 -24.98
CA VAL A 990 22.61 17.31 -23.55
C VAL A 990 21.62 16.35 -22.88
N ARG A 991 20.38 16.31 -23.40
CA ARG A 991 19.24 15.44 -23.06
C ARG A 991 19.58 13.95 -22.85
N ARG A 992 20.39 13.33 -23.73
CA ARG A 992 20.66 11.88 -23.68
C ARG A 992 21.66 11.45 -22.60
N ARG A 993 22.42 12.38 -22.01
CA ARG A 993 23.48 12.07 -21.04
C ARG A 993 23.15 12.47 -19.60
N LEU A 994 22.11 13.28 -19.39
CA LEU A 994 21.81 13.92 -18.10
C LEU A 994 20.49 13.53 -17.46
N VAL A 995 19.54 13.04 -18.24
CA VAL A 995 18.24 12.55 -17.73
C VAL A 995 18.38 11.47 -16.63
N PRO A 996 19.33 10.52 -16.69
CA PRO A 996 19.53 9.53 -15.61
C PRO A 996 20.13 10.12 -14.32
N LEU A 997 20.70 11.33 -14.40
CA LEU A 997 21.47 11.94 -13.31
C LEU A 997 20.62 12.87 -12.45
N LEU A 998 19.57 13.44 -13.04
CA LEU A 998 18.82 14.58 -12.51
C LEU A 998 17.63 14.22 -11.61
N ALA A 999 17.27 12.94 -11.50
CA ALA A 999 16.20 12.41 -10.63
C ALA A 999 16.65 12.25 -9.15
N ARG A 1000 17.59 13.08 -8.69
CA ARG A 1000 18.25 12.93 -7.38
C ARG A 1000 18.31 14.26 -6.63
N PRO A 1001 18.46 14.24 -5.29
CA PRO A 1001 18.62 15.47 -4.52
C PRO A 1001 19.66 16.38 -5.17
N ALA A 1002 19.31 17.67 -5.32
CA ALA A 1002 20.02 18.69 -6.12
C ALA A 1002 21.56 18.74 -5.93
N TRP A 1003 22.03 18.20 -4.82
CA TRP A 1003 23.39 18.07 -4.33
C TRP A 1003 24.28 17.22 -5.24
N VAL A 1004 23.69 16.26 -5.98
CA VAL A 1004 24.44 15.33 -6.83
C VAL A 1004 24.84 15.95 -8.17
N LEU A 1005 24.15 17.00 -8.59
CA LEU A 1005 24.14 17.48 -9.97
C LEU A 1005 24.90 18.80 -10.15
N LEU A 1006 24.92 19.59 -9.08
CA LEU A 1006 25.56 20.90 -9.07
C LEU A 1006 27.03 20.87 -9.48
N PRO A 1007 27.88 19.90 -9.05
CA PRO A 1007 29.29 19.84 -9.45
C PRO A 1007 29.50 19.59 -10.96
N PHE A 1008 28.56 18.89 -11.61
CA PHE A 1008 28.61 18.62 -13.05
C PHE A 1008 28.27 19.89 -13.86
N PHE A 1009 27.24 20.63 -13.44
CA PHE A 1009 26.90 21.90 -14.07
C PHE A 1009 28.05 22.90 -13.91
N ILE A 1010 28.55 23.04 -12.69
CA ILE A 1010 29.69 23.87 -12.30
C ILE A 1010 30.93 23.64 -13.19
N ARG A 1011 31.27 22.37 -13.44
CA ARG A 1011 32.52 22.02 -14.13
C ARG A 1011 32.43 22.07 -15.66
N ARG A 1012 31.23 21.95 -16.24
CA ARG A 1012 31.03 21.85 -17.70
C ARG A 1012 30.42 23.11 -18.32
N TYR A 1013 29.65 23.88 -17.55
CA TYR A 1013 28.98 25.11 -17.99
C TYR A 1013 29.47 26.32 -17.21
N GLY A 1014 30.69 26.28 -16.64
CA GLY A 1014 31.22 27.33 -15.77
C GLY A 1014 31.32 28.74 -16.37
N ARG A 1015 31.10 28.91 -17.68
CA ARG A 1015 30.92 30.23 -18.33
C ARG A 1015 29.46 30.57 -18.67
N ASP A 1016 28.57 29.57 -18.74
CA ASP A 1016 27.14 29.73 -19.01
C ASP A 1016 26.30 29.66 -17.73
N ILE A 1017 26.94 29.57 -16.56
CA ILE A 1017 26.26 29.45 -15.27
C ILE A 1017 25.62 30.76 -14.80
N ASP A 1018 25.95 31.89 -15.42
CA ASP A 1018 25.13 33.11 -15.30
C ASP A 1018 23.66 32.80 -15.63
N ALA A 1019 23.38 31.87 -16.57
CA ALA A 1019 22.02 31.43 -16.89
C ALA A 1019 21.38 30.44 -15.90
N MET A 1020 22.17 29.87 -14.97
CA MET A 1020 21.73 28.91 -13.95
C MET A 1020 21.59 29.57 -12.55
N PHE A 1021 22.37 30.61 -12.28
CA PHE A 1021 22.20 31.53 -11.13
C PHE A 1021 21.35 32.77 -11.45
N ASP A 1022 20.92 32.98 -12.70
CA ASP A 1022 19.84 33.90 -13.11
C ASP A 1022 18.50 33.70 -12.36
N ASP A 1023 18.36 32.63 -11.56
CA ASP A 1023 17.24 32.41 -10.64
C ASP A 1023 17.42 33.18 -9.30
N ALA A 1024 18.54 33.89 -9.12
CA ALA A 1024 18.70 35.13 -8.38
C ALA A 1024 18.56 36.26 -9.40
N GLY A 1025 17.61 37.18 -9.19
CA GLY A 1025 17.37 38.28 -10.12
C GLY A 1025 18.64 39.10 -10.41
N PRO A 1026 18.67 39.90 -11.48
CA PRO A 1026 19.75 40.85 -11.68
C PRO A 1026 19.74 41.81 -10.49
N ALA A 1027 20.66 41.65 -9.56
CA ALA A 1027 21.07 42.74 -8.71
C ALA A 1027 21.91 43.66 -9.61
N ASP A 1028 21.39 44.84 -9.87
CA ASP A 1028 22.09 46.00 -10.46
C ASP A 1028 22.70 45.84 -11.86
N VAL A 1029 21.86 45.52 -12.85
CA VAL A 1029 22.14 46.01 -14.21
C VAL A 1029 21.14 47.12 -14.54
N PRO A 1030 21.53 48.40 -14.47
CA PRO A 1030 20.64 49.50 -14.86
C PRO A 1030 20.27 49.37 -16.33
N GLU A 1031 18.98 49.52 -16.65
CA GLU A 1031 18.43 49.45 -18.01
C GLU A 1031 18.97 50.55 -18.96
N ASP A 1032 19.77 51.49 -18.45
CA ASP A 1032 20.33 52.63 -19.20
C ASP A 1032 21.79 52.47 -19.67
N ALA A 1033 22.39 51.29 -19.61
CA ALA A 1033 23.72 51.07 -20.20
C ALA A 1033 23.64 50.87 -21.73
N GLY A 1034 23.22 51.93 -22.43
CA GLY A 1034 23.39 52.05 -23.87
C GLY A 1034 24.86 52.05 -24.26
N GLY A 1035 25.29 50.96 -24.90
CA GLY A 1035 26.45 50.97 -25.80
C GLY A 1035 27.84 50.91 -25.16
N ALA A 1036 28.19 49.85 -24.42
CA ALA A 1036 29.59 49.44 -24.25
C ALA A 1036 29.74 48.05 -23.60
N ASN A 1037 29.31 46.95 -24.24
CA ASN A 1037 29.89 45.63 -23.88
C ASN A 1037 29.69 44.47 -24.88
N GLU A 1038 29.71 44.72 -26.19
CA GLU A 1038 29.70 43.63 -27.19
C GLU A 1038 31.01 42.81 -27.23
N HIS A 1039 32.06 43.20 -26.48
CA HIS A 1039 33.34 42.50 -26.49
C HIS A 1039 33.60 41.55 -25.29
N ALA A 1040 32.80 41.60 -24.22
CA ALA A 1040 33.01 40.72 -23.06
C ALA A 1040 32.38 39.31 -23.22
N ILE A 1041 31.38 39.15 -24.08
CA ILE A 1041 30.61 37.89 -24.22
C ILE A 1041 31.30 36.88 -25.17
N SER A 1042 32.44 37.23 -25.78
CA SER A 1042 33.17 36.36 -26.72
C SER A 1042 34.39 35.60 -26.14
N ARG A 1043 34.66 35.61 -24.82
CA ARG A 1043 35.83 34.90 -24.25
C ARG A 1043 35.54 33.79 -23.26
#